data_AF-A0A8C0SA11-F1
#
_entry.id   AF-A0A8C0SA11-F1
#
_cell.length_a   1.000
_cell.length_b   1.000
_cell.length_c   1.000
_cell.angle_alpha   90.00
_cell.angle_beta   90.00
_cell.angle_gamma   90.00
#
_symmetry.space_group_name_H-M   'P 1'
#
loop_
_entity.id
_entity.type
_entity.pdbx_description
1 polymer ?
#
loop_
_entity_poly.entity_id
_entity_poly.type
_entity_poly.pdbx_seq_one_letter_code
_entity_poly.pdbx_strand_id
1 'polypeptide(L)'
;MPENKTISCSHIGGDQAKKNNATSQALVLFGAPKEDIEIFHENKMTNTEGVNKGIYFSYPSRRQSCTLVNIPAPCVNKMISHIEDLESKIQEHLKWFETSFEEWSRTSTQDQKQDWSVATPVKEVKPEERDEKCPELKQEMETLLSEAIHLIKSLETDRAEAEEALKQQKSRKKNIHMKIDSWSIWRLEEIPLAVQKEHEAYLRDIIELRWHLEDKAYQLKHFEEQKTKLEEANAKLQADIDYMNKHGPLINSKHNKELETLKEFYTKKFEVMELYKQVHGELEEALGNVENAKLSAEKIRQDMEKDIHGHETSLEAYKREKEKLTALRSHYSTAIENVNVSIEENEEAVTEALKETKTSKDELSALSKTLDDLKKIYDQLAWKRKSYEKEYLDVLNNYYASKTSWDIELSNVTKDFSDISIANAQLIEENRRLGIDIETIAGLINDSIRKKSELESEIQSLMKLRSKNDEFLKQLYKEAYQLGAVFHLTKFKTEELEEKIAEVRRKFKGREEFLKRLTRGEVANGMMIQKKLYSIQEEQILERRELLEKRATYALALAELETPLLKLEEDAVRIRTTHKEHSDMLNDITERRDYVKRNVERTKKKLRRKGKKTRDAITETGEKRSIIFKEIETTKSKTMIYHAKIVQLNKNLKEKEKEKDIFAQTLESLKNQFVTMRYKKEHAQAVFDHLVSEKKIYEERLYEEEQRYRTLITMRQKTLADIKKIQDDSLEENLRLAQEYQELQTIFLREKDNYFNLYDRQLLLDASIRDKKQVVFHRILLDAYKRTDPFSSLLPPLRERQKPALSAAKKDTQGVAEALQTGGPLQPDEAGQVPDRLSREYSENISCAGGIFKFNPTHLRFLPDFDRWLM
;
A
#
# COMPACT_ATOMS: atom_id res chain seq x y z
N MET A 1 47.55 31.64 -22.98
CA MET A 1 46.32 32.38 -22.64
C MET A 1 45.32 31.40 -22.05
N PRO A 2 44.35 31.84 -21.22
CA PRO A 2 44.12 31.13 -19.96
C PRO A 2 42.76 30.42 -19.85
N GLU A 3 42.56 29.83 -18.66
CA GLU A 3 41.29 29.36 -18.09
C GLU A 3 40.70 28.03 -18.63
N ASN A 4 40.02 27.21 -17.82
CA ASN A 4 39.71 27.35 -16.38
C ASN A 4 39.82 26.03 -15.58
N LYS A 5 39.72 26.16 -14.25
CA LYS A 5 39.89 25.07 -13.27
C LYS A 5 38.71 24.09 -13.26
N THR A 6 38.95 22.85 -12.84
CA THR A 6 37.98 22.10 -12.01
C THR A 6 38.74 21.23 -11.00
N ILE A 7 38.19 21.10 -9.79
CA ILE A 7 38.79 20.38 -8.66
C ILE A 7 38.12 19.00 -8.53
N SER A 8 38.90 17.96 -8.24
CA SER A 8 38.41 16.61 -7.94
C SER A 8 37.94 16.49 -6.48
N CYS A 9 36.87 15.72 -6.25
CA CYS A 9 36.48 15.27 -4.91
C CYS A 9 37.22 13.98 -4.54
N SER A 10 37.76 13.90 -3.31
CA SER A 10 38.21 12.63 -2.69
C SER A 10 38.27 12.71 -1.16
N HIS A 11 37.17 12.29 -0.52
CA HIS A 11 37.11 11.21 0.48
C HIS A 11 38.26 10.94 1.50
N ILE A 12 37.78 10.56 2.71
CA ILE A 12 38.34 9.60 3.68
C ILE A 12 39.45 10.10 4.62
N GLY A 13 39.25 9.80 5.91
CA GLY A 13 40.24 9.85 6.98
C GLY A 13 39.67 9.22 8.25
N GLY A 14 40.17 8.04 8.62
CA GLY A 14 39.80 7.32 9.85
C GLY A 14 41.00 6.50 10.35
N ASP A 15 41.04 6.22 11.66
CA ASP A 15 42.15 5.59 12.41
C ASP A 15 41.64 5.31 13.85
N GLN A 16 42.20 4.50 14.77
CA GLN A 16 43.14 3.35 14.80
C GLN A 16 43.04 2.76 16.26
N ALA A 17 43.45 1.55 16.68
CA ALA A 17 44.00 0.34 16.03
C ALA A 17 43.96 -0.86 17.02
N LYS A 18 44.05 -2.10 16.48
CA LYS A 18 44.53 -3.34 17.18
C LYS A 18 43.58 -3.87 18.29
N LYS A 19 43.67 -5.12 18.77
CA LYS A 19 44.76 -6.13 18.76
C LYS A 19 44.20 -7.57 18.78
N ASN A 20 44.96 -8.55 18.29
CA ASN A 20 44.51 -9.95 18.18
C ASN A 20 44.65 -10.74 19.49
N ASN A 21 43.79 -11.75 19.68
CA ASN A 21 44.18 -13.10 20.08
C ASN A 21 43.09 -14.12 19.69
N ALA A 22 43.47 -15.38 19.49
CA ALA A 22 42.53 -16.44 19.10
C ALA A 22 42.84 -17.73 19.88
N THR A 23 41.80 -18.40 20.39
CA THR A 23 41.85 -19.77 20.91
C THR A 23 40.45 -20.37 20.80
N SER A 24 40.36 -21.67 20.53
CA SER A 24 39.09 -22.42 20.45
C SER A 24 39.02 -23.51 21.54
N GLN A 25 37.83 -24.07 21.72
CA GLN A 25 37.50 -25.19 22.63
C GLN A 25 37.44 -24.87 24.15
N ALA A 26 36.22 -24.77 24.66
CA ALA A 26 35.73 -25.58 25.80
C ALA A 26 34.19 -25.47 25.89
N LEU A 27 33.52 -26.54 26.34
CA LEU A 27 32.09 -26.51 26.70
C LEU A 27 31.92 -26.12 28.17
N VAL A 28 31.05 -25.16 28.48
CA VAL A 28 30.45 -24.99 29.81
C VAL A 28 28.98 -24.56 29.63
N LEU A 29 28.07 -25.11 30.43
CA LEU A 29 26.65 -24.76 30.42
C LEU A 29 26.42 -23.39 31.08
N PHE A 30 25.44 -22.63 30.59
CA PHE A 30 24.80 -21.61 31.42
C PHE A 30 23.92 -22.30 32.48
N GLY A 31 24.48 -22.45 33.69
CA GLY A 31 23.73 -22.90 34.86
C GLY A 31 22.79 -21.80 35.38
N ALA A 32 21.74 -22.20 36.08
CA ALA A 32 20.82 -21.26 36.72
C ALA A 32 21.51 -20.46 37.84
N PRO A 33 21.11 -19.20 38.09
CA PRO A 33 21.48 -18.50 39.32
C PRO A 33 20.95 -19.27 40.52
N LYS A 34 21.82 -19.55 41.51
CA LYS A 34 21.38 -20.00 42.82
C LYS A 34 20.88 -18.81 43.65
N GLU A 35 20.10 -19.12 44.67
CA GLU A 35 19.83 -18.22 45.77
C GLU A 35 21.12 -18.03 46.58
N ASP A 36 21.70 -16.84 46.54
CA ASP A 36 22.69 -16.38 47.53
C ASP A 36 22.06 -15.22 48.33
N ILE A 37 21.79 -15.47 49.61
CA ILE A 37 21.14 -14.52 50.52
C ILE A 37 22.21 -13.66 51.19
N GLU A 38 22.65 -12.59 50.52
CA GLU A 38 23.44 -11.54 51.17
C GLU A 38 22.55 -10.47 51.83
N ILE A 39 22.46 -10.53 53.16
CA ILE A 39 21.75 -9.56 53.99
C ILE A 39 22.60 -8.29 54.10
N PHE A 40 22.30 -7.28 53.29
CA PHE A 40 22.81 -5.92 53.52
C PHE A 40 21.91 -5.16 54.49
N HIS A 41 22.37 -5.02 55.74
CA HIS A 41 21.94 -3.94 56.61
C HIS A 41 22.46 -2.60 56.08
N GLU A 42 21.61 -1.57 56.02
CA GLU A 42 22.07 -0.24 56.40
C GLU A 42 20.98 0.51 57.16
N ASN A 43 21.30 0.96 58.37
CA ASN A 43 20.48 1.89 59.14
C ASN A 43 20.60 3.30 58.56
N LYS A 44 19.47 3.99 58.41
CA LYS A 44 19.40 5.45 58.58
C LYS A 44 18.08 5.84 59.24
N MET A 45 18.16 6.11 60.54
CA MET A 45 17.10 6.78 61.28
C MET A 45 17.00 8.24 60.81
N THR A 46 15.78 8.74 60.62
CA THR A 46 15.50 10.17 60.70
C THR A 46 14.74 10.45 62.00
N ASN A 47 15.28 11.36 62.81
CA ASN A 47 14.86 11.50 64.20
C ASN A 47 13.56 12.32 64.35
N THR A 48 12.61 11.75 65.07
CA THR A 48 11.56 12.49 65.81
C THR A 48 11.52 12.06 67.28
N GLU A 49 12.70 11.97 67.92
CA GLU A 49 12.80 12.02 69.39
C GLU A 49 12.35 13.41 69.89
N GLY A 50 11.04 13.58 70.06
CA GLY A 50 10.42 14.81 70.52
C GLY A 50 9.06 14.52 71.15
N VAL A 51 8.99 14.63 72.48
CA VAL A 51 7.75 14.50 73.28
C VAL A 51 7.08 13.11 73.25
N ASN A 52 7.66 12.15 73.97
CA ASN A 52 6.91 11.04 74.55
C ASN A 52 7.53 10.60 75.90
N LYS A 53 7.20 11.34 76.97
CA LYS A 53 7.52 10.98 78.38
C LYS A 53 6.24 10.98 79.21
N GLY A 54 5.84 9.79 79.67
CA GLY A 54 4.52 9.54 80.27
C GLY A 54 3.43 9.31 79.22
N ILE A 55 2.42 8.48 79.44
CA ILE A 55 1.98 7.88 80.72
C ILE A 55 1.83 6.35 80.56
N TYR A 56 2.46 5.58 81.44
CA TYR A 56 2.33 4.13 81.49
C TYR A 56 1.19 3.72 82.44
N PHE A 57 0.01 3.43 81.90
CA PHE A 57 -1.13 3.00 82.71
C PHE A 57 -1.11 1.48 82.96
N SER A 58 -0.60 1.09 84.13
CA SER A 58 -0.82 -0.25 84.68
C SER A 58 -2.30 -0.47 85.01
N TYR A 59 -2.86 -1.59 84.55
CA TYR A 59 -4.26 -1.93 84.74
C TYR A 59 -4.52 -2.33 86.22
N PRO A 60 -5.37 -1.61 86.98
CA PRO A 60 -5.67 -2.01 88.36
C PRO A 60 -6.54 -3.26 88.35
N SER A 61 -6.00 -4.38 88.84
CA SER A 61 -6.74 -5.63 88.95
C SER A 61 -7.90 -5.53 89.93
N ARG A 62 -9.01 -6.19 89.57
CA ARG A 62 -10.23 -6.40 90.37
C ARG A 62 -9.87 -6.77 91.81
N ARG A 63 -10.15 -5.90 92.79
CA ARG A 63 -10.16 -6.29 94.22
C ARG A 63 -11.57 -6.67 94.63
N GLN A 64 -11.67 -7.79 95.35
CA GLN A 64 -12.93 -8.32 95.85
C GLN A 64 -13.35 -7.65 97.17
N SER A 65 -14.61 -7.93 97.51
CA SER A 65 -15.36 -7.67 98.74
C SER A 65 -14.61 -7.69 100.09
N CYS A 66 -15.34 -7.17 101.09
CA CYS A 66 -15.08 -7.07 102.53
C CYS A 66 -14.46 -5.73 102.95
N THR A 67 -14.92 -5.08 104.03
CA THR A 67 -15.90 -5.51 105.06
C THR A 67 -16.95 -4.42 105.32
N LEU A 68 -18.17 -4.82 105.73
CA LEU A 68 -18.96 -3.92 106.59
C LEU A 68 -18.18 -3.75 107.90
N VAL A 69 -17.86 -2.51 108.26
CA VAL A 69 -17.30 -2.17 109.56
C VAL A 69 -18.18 -1.09 110.18
N ASN A 70 -19.32 -1.52 110.74
CA ASN A 70 -20.06 -0.72 111.71
C ASN A 70 -19.24 -0.65 113.00
N ILE A 71 -18.23 0.20 113.01
CA ILE A 71 -17.61 0.72 114.23
C ILE A 71 -17.94 2.22 114.25
N PRO A 72 -18.84 2.67 115.13
CA PRO A 72 -18.91 4.08 115.47
C PRO A 72 -17.51 4.51 115.90
N ALA A 73 -16.96 5.56 115.28
CA ALA A 73 -15.60 6.00 115.57
C ALA A 73 -15.44 6.26 117.09
N PRO A 74 -14.24 6.13 117.69
CA PRO A 74 -14.07 6.25 119.14
C PRO A 74 -14.60 7.56 119.73
N CYS A 75 -14.65 8.64 118.94
CA CYS A 75 -15.32 9.88 119.29
C CYS A 75 -16.84 9.73 119.51
N VAL A 76 -17.56 8.94 118.70
CA VAL A 76 -19.02 8.75 118.81
C VAL A 76 -19.37 8.00 120.09
N ASN A 77 -18.70 6.88 120.40
CA ASN A 77 -18.97 6.16 121.65
C ASN A 77 -18.53 6.98 122.87
N LYS A 78 -17.43 7.74 122.77
CA LYS A 78 -17.03 8.69 123.84
C LYS A 78 -18.06 9.80 124.04
N MET A 79 -18.64 10.32 122.95
CA MET A 79 -19.65 11.37 122.97
C MET A 79 -21.00 10.85 123.49
N ILE A 80 -21.39 9.62 123.15
CA ILE A 80 -22.53 8.93 123.79
C ILE A 80 -22.27 8.80 125.30
N SER A 81 -21.11 8.30 125.74
CA SER A 81 -20.83 8.20 127.18
C SER A 81 -20.75 9.55 127.91
N HIS A 82 -20.36 10.65 127.23
CA HIS A 82 -20.46 12.00 127.79
C HIS A 82 -21.92 12.49 127.89
N ILE A 83 -22.77 12.12 126.93
CA ILE A 83 -24.22 12.43 126.97
C ILE A 83 -24.91 11.60 128.05
N GLU A 84 -24.58 10.31 128.19
CA GLU A 84 -25.11 9.42 129.23
C GLU A 84 -24.66 9.84 130.63
N ASP A 85 -23.42 10.30 130.82
CA ASP A 85 -22.90 10.87 132.07
C ASP A 85 -23.58 12.22 132.42
N LEU A 86 -23.84 13.06 131.41
CA LEU A 86 -24.64 14.29 131.56
C LEU A 86 -26.10 13.99 131.93
N GLU A 87 -26.74 13.07 131.22
CA GLU A 87 -28.13 12.66 131.48
C GLU A 87 -28.27 12.02 132.86
N SER A 88 -27.29 11.22 133.28
CA SER A 88 -27.21 10.65 134.63
C SER A 88 -27.15 11.74 135.71
N LYS A 89 -26.28 12.75 135.55
CA LYS A 89 -26.16 13.88 136.49
C LYS A 89 -27.42 14.73 136.52
N ILE A 90 -28.03 15.00 135.36
CA ILE A 90 -29.31 15.71 135.27
C ILE A 90 -30.42 14.92 135.99
N GLN A 91 -30.46 13.58 135.86
CA GLN A 91 -31.42 12.74 136.58
C GLN A 91 -31.14 12.66 138.10
N GLU A 92 -29.89 12.67 138.55
CA GLU A 92 -29.57 12.78 139.98
C GLU A 92 -29.98 14.14 140.57
N HIS A 93 -29.68 15.25 139.88
CA HIS A 93 -30.12 16.58 140.32
C HIS A 93 -31.64 16.73 140.31
N LEU A 94 -32.35 16.15 139.33
CA LEU A 94 -33.81 16.11 139.31
C LEU A 94 -34.38 15.32 140.49
N LYS A 95 -33.84 14.13 140.81
CA LYS A 95 -34.22 13.39 142.03
C LYS A 95 -33.95 14.15 143.32
N TRP A 96 -32.84 14.88 143.40
CA TRP A 96 -32.51 15.72 144.55
C TRP A 96 -33.51 16.88 144.68
N PHE A 97 -33.94 17.46 143.55
CA PHE A 97 -35.01 18.46 143.49
C PHE A 97 -36.37 17.89 143.92
N GLU A 98 -36.78 16.73 143.40
CA GLU A 98 -38.05 16.08 143.77
C GLU A 98 -38.08 15.73 145.26
N THR A 99 -37.01 15.15 145.80
CA THR A 99 -36.89 14.82 147.24
C THR A 99 -36.97 16.09 148.10
N SER A 100 -36.34 17.19 147.67
CA SER A 100 -36.40 18.49 148.36
C SER A 100 -37.77 19.17 148.25
N PHE A 101 -38.52 18.91 147.18
CA PHE A 101 -39.83 19.50 146.90
C PHE A 101 -40.97 18.77 147.65
N GLU A 102 -40.88 17.46 147.84
CA GLU A 102 -41.79 16.70 148.69
C GLU A 102 -41.70 17.11 150.18
N GLU A 103 -40.49 17.46 150.67
CA GLU A 103 -40.28 17.80 152.08
C GLU A 103 -40.77 19.21 152.47
N TRP A 104 -40.85 20.15 151.52
CA TRP A 104 -41.43 21.50 151.75
C TRP A 104 -42.96 21.58 151.61
N SER A 105 -43.64 20.53 151.13
CA SER A 105 -45.04 20.62 150.70
C SER A 105 -46.10 20.23 151.76
N ARG A 106 -45.79 20.30 153.07
CA ARG A 106 -46.69 19.77 154.14
C ARG A 106 -47.02 20.66 155.35
N THR A 107 -46.79 21.98 155.29
CA THR A 107 -47.42 23.02 156.14
C THR A 107 -47.27 24.39 155.45
N SER A 108 -48.23 25.33 155.42
CA SER A 108 -49.53 25.48 156.12
C SER A 108 -50.60 26.12 155.21
N THR A 109 -51.88 25.83 155.48
CA THR A 109 -53.11 26.43 154.89
C THR A 109 -53.44 27.79 155.57
N GLN A 110 -54.34 28.69 155.14
CA GLN A 110 -55.48 28.66 154.17
C GLN A 110 -55.86 30.09 153.66
N ASP A 111 -56.61 30.18 152.55
CA ASP A 111 -57.32 31.37 151.98
C ASP A 111 -56.45 32.54 151.42
N GLN A 112 -56.88 33.39 150.47
CA GLN A 112 -58.25 33.70 150.00
C GLN A 112 -58.31 34.17 148.50
N LYS A 113 -59.42 33.80 147.81
CA LYS A 113 -60.06 34.30 146.56
C LYS A 113 -59.45 35.42 145.64
N GLN A 114 -59.62 35.18 144.31
CA GLN A 114 -60.01 36.15 143.23
C GLN A 114 -59.01 37.25 142.79
N ASP A 115 -58.95 37.77 141.54
CA ASP A 115 -59.62 37.52 140.22
C ASP A 115 -58.93 38.38 139.10
N TRP A 116 -59.44 38.37 137.87
CA TRP A 116 -59.18 39.26 136.71
C TRP A 116 -58.01 39.01 135.73
N SER A 117 -58.13 39.65 134.56
CA SER A 117 -57.59 39.23 133.25
C SER A 117 -57.01 40.40 132.41
N VAL A 118 -56.30 40.07 131.31
CA VAL A 118 -56.14 40.84 130.04
C VAL A 118 -55.07 41.97 129.94
N ALA A 119 -54.00 41.62 129.19
CA ALA A 119 -53.32 42.37 128.10
C ALA A 119 -52.33 43.57 128.31
N THR A 120 -51.51 43.75 127.27
CA THR A 120 -50.74 44.96 126.83
C THR A 120 -49.38 45.24 127.55
N PRO A 121 -48.44 46.07 127.00
CA PRO A 121 -47.09 45.53 126.70
C PRO A 121 -45.87 46.48 126.95
N VAL A 122 -44.68 46.06 126.45
CA VAL A 122 -43.51 46.89 126.03
C VAL A 122 -42.53 47.45 127.10
N LYS A 123 -41.24 47.07 126.92
CA LYS A 123 -39.94 47.72 127.26
C LYS A 123 -39.39 47.85 128.71
N GLU A 124 -38.13 47.41 128.80
CA GLU A 124 -36.96 48.04 129.49
C GLU A 124 -36.85 48.08 131.03
N VAL A 125 -35.60 48.31 131.47
CA VAL A 125 -35.11 48.69 132.81
C VAL A 125 -34.81 47.56 133.85
N LYS A 126 -33.57 47.59 134.34
CA LYS A 126 -33.00 46.92 135.56
C LYS A 126 -33.42 47.73 136.82
N PRO A 127 -33.45 47.21 138.08
CA PRO A 127 -32.31 46.46 138.68
C PRO A 127 -32.62 45.49 139.87
N GLU A 128 -31.54 44.98 140.48
CA GLU A 128 -31.24 44.81 141.95
C GLU A 128 -32.36 44.49 142.97
N GLU A 129 -32.15 43.65 144.02
CA GLU A 129 -30.98 42.83 144.44
C GLU A 129 -31.42 41.75 145.46
N ARG A 130 -30.61 40.69 145.67
CA ARG A 130 -30.67 39.70 146.78
C ARG A 130 -31.90 38.75 146.74
N ASP A 131 -31.87 37.58 147.39
CA ASP A 131 -30.98 37.07 148.45
C ASP A 131 -30.32 35.70 148.13
N GLU A 132 -29.28 35.35 148.90
CA GLU A 132 -28.28 34.34 148.54
C GLU A 132 -28.59 32.90 149.02
N LYS A 133 -28.52 31.93 148.10
CA LYS A 133 -28.16 30.51 148.35
C LYS A 133 -27.76 29.79 147.05
N CYS A 134 -26.82 28.85 147.16
CA CYS A 134 -26.32 27.97 146.09
C CYS A 134 -25.66 28.67 144.87
N PRO A 135 -24.43 29.22 145.02
CA PRO A 135 -23.66 29.73 143.89
C PRO A 135 -23.12 28.63 142.95
N GLU A 136 -22.80 27.43 143.45
CA GLU A 136 -22.14 26.37 142.67
C GLU A 136 -22.96 25.93 141.45
N LEU A 137 -24.25 25.64 141.65
CA LEU A 137 -25.17 25.15 140.62
C LEU A 137 -25.25 26.07 139.40
N LYS A 138 -25.10 27.39 139.61
CA LYS A 138 -25.11 28.38 138.54
C LYS A 138 -23.83 28.34 137.70
N GLN A 139 -22.68 28.15 138.35
CA GLN A 139 -21.38 28.06 137.68
C GLN A 139 -21.22 26.72 136.92
N GLU A 140 -21.80 25.64 137.43
CA GLU A 140 -21.88 24.35 136.73
C GLU A 140 -22.82 24.43 135.51
N MET A 141 -24.01 25.04 135.64
CA MET A 141 -24.90 25.28 134.50
C MET A 141 -24.21 26.13 133.41
N GLU A 142 -23.48 27.17 133.79
CA GLU A 142 -22.82 28.09 132.85
C GLU A 142 -21.58 27.48 132.16
N THR A 143 -20.87 26.57 132.83
CA THR A 143 -19.80 25.76 132.20
C THR A 143 -20.37 24.71 131.25
N LEU A 144 -21.43 23.98 131.62
CA LEU A 144 -22.09 23.01 130.73
C LEU A 144 -22.71 23.68 129.49
N LEU A 145 -23.33 24.85 129.63
CA LEU A 145 -23.79 25.64 128.48
C LEU A 145 -22.62 26.12 127.60
N SER A 146 -21.48 26.46 128.19
CA SER A 146 -20.27 26.85 127.45
C SER A 146 -19.68 25.67 126.66
N GLU A 147 -19.63 24.47 127.25
CA GLU A 147 -19.22 23.24 126.55
C GLU A 147 -20.19 22.88 125.42
N ALA A 148 -21.51 22.96 125.65
CA ALA A 148 -22.52 22.73 124.62
C ALA A 148 -22.40 23.72 123.44
N ILE A 149 -22.16 25.00 123.72
CA ILE A 149 -21.93 26.03 122.69
C ILE A 149 -20.62 25.78 121.93
N HIS A 150 -19.55 25.34 122.61
CA HIS A 150 -18.30 24.98 121.95
C HIS A 150 -18.46 23.73 121.07
N LEU A 151 -19.22 22.74 121.53
CA LEU A 151 -19.51 21.50 120.81
C LEU A 151 -20.33 21.77 119.54
N ILE A 152 -21.39 22.58 119.63
CA ILE A 152 -22.21 23.00 118.48
C ILE A 152 -21.33 23.72 117.44
N LYS A 153 -20.41 24.59 117.87
CA LYS A 153 -19.46 25.27 116.97
C LYS A 153 -18.54 24.27 116.25
N SER A 154 -17.98 23.29 116.95
CA SER A 154 -17.15 22.25 116.30
C SER A 154 -17.95 21.38 115.33
N LEU A 155 -19.19 21.02 115.66
CA LEU A 155 -20.04 20.21 114.77
C LEU A 155 -20.43 20.96 113.49
N GLU A 156 -20.66 22.29 113.56
CA GLU A 156 -20.95 23.09 112.38
C GLU A 156 -19.68 23.37 111.53
N THR A 157 -18.48 23.45 112.14
CA THR A 157 -17.23 23.47 111.36
C THR A 157 -16.95 22.14 110.67
N ASP A 158 -17.09 21.01 111.39
CA ASP A 158 -16.91 19.66 110.81
C ASP A 158 -17.90 19.42 109.66
N ARG A 159 -19.15 19.89 109.82
CA ARG A 159 -20.15 19.87 108.75
C ARG A 159 -19.75 20.74 107.56
N ALA A 160 -19.28 21.97 107.78
CA ALA A 160 -18.85 22.86 106.71
C ALA A 160 -17.67 22.27 105.91
N GLU A 161 -16.68 21.70 106.59
CA GLU A 161 -15.56 20.98 105.97
C GLU A 161 -16.04 19.74 105.19
N ALA A 162 -16.99 18.96 105.73
CA ALA A 162 -17.58 17.83 105.02
C ALA A 162 -18.37 18.26 103.77
N GLU A 163 -19.12 19.37 103.83
CA GLU A 163 -19.81 19.95 102.67
C GLU A 163 -18.81 20.44 101.60
N GLU A 164 -17.68 21.03 101.99
CA GLU A 164 -16.64 21.45 101.05
C GLU A 164 -15.87 20.27 100.45
N ALA A 165 -15.46 19.29 101.26
CA ALA A 165 -14.86 18.05 100.76
C ALA A 165 -15.80 17.35 99.75
N LEU A 166 -17.11 17.34 99.99
CA LEU A 166 -18.11 16.83 99.04
C LEU A 166 -18.18 17.66 97.75
N LYS A 167 -18.06 18.98 97.81
CA LYS A 167 -17.98 19.86 96.61
C LYS A 167 -16.70 19.56 95.81
N GLN A 168 -15.55 19.38 96.48
CA GLN A 168 -14.28 19.02 95.84
C GLN A 168 -14.30 17.61 95.20
N GLN A 169 -14.93 16.62 95.84
CA GLN A 169 -15.10 15.30 95.23
C GLN A 169 -16.06 15.32 94.04
N LYS A 170 -17.12 16.15 94.08
CA LYS A 170 -18.03 16.37 92.94
C LYS A 170 -17.33 17.04 91.75
N SER A 171 -16.47 18.03 91.97
CA SER A 171 -15.69 18.66 90.89
C SER A 171 -14.61 17.73 90.33
N ARG A 172 -13.90 16.98 91.20
CA ARG A 172 -12.97 15.91 90.82
C ARG A 172 -13.64 14.84 89.95
N LYS A 173 -14.84 14.37 90.33
CA LYS A 173 -15.63 13.41 89.52
C LYS A 173 -15.91 13.97 88.12
N LYS A 174 -16.36 15.22 88.01
CA LYS A 174 -16.64 15.87 86.71
C LYS A 174 -15.40 15.96 85.82
N ASN A 175 -14.26 16.40 86.37
CA ASN A 175 -12.99 16.50 85.64
C ASN A 175 -12.51 15.11 85.16
N ILE A 176 -12.66 14.07 85.99
CA ILE A 176 -12.36 12.69 85.59
C ILE A 176 -13.29 12.19 84.48
N HIS A 177 -14.59 12.49 84.53
CA HIS A 177 -15.52 12.12 83.43
C HIS A 177 -15.12 12.83 82.14
N MET A 178 -14.98 14.16 82.14
CA MET A 178 -14.57 14.93 80.96
C MET A 178 -13.28 14.41 80.29
N LYS A 179 -12.33 13.89 81.08
CA LYS A 179 -11.13 13.22 80.55
C LYS A 179 -11.44 11.83 79.99
N ILE A 180 -12.21 11.00 80.68
CA ILE A 180 -12.63 9.68 80.18
C ILE A 180 -13.40 9.84 78.86
N ASP A 181 -14.29 10.83 78.78
CA ASP A 181 -15.08 11.16 77.61
C ASP A 181 -14.17 11.60 76.44
N SER A 182 -13.22 12.51 76.66
CA SER A 182 -12.30 12.95 75.60
C SER A 182 -11.33 11.86 75.13
N TRP A 183 -10.80 11.02 76.03
CA TRP A 183 -10.02 9.83 75.67
C TRP A 183 -10.86 8.80 74.90
N SER A 184 -12.16 8.68 75.21
CA SER A 184 -13.07 7.76 74.52
C SER A 184 -13.41 8.25 73.12
N ILE A 185 -13.71 9.54 72.95
CA ILE A 185 -13.92 10.17 71.63
C ILE A 185 -12.66 10.01 70.77
N TRP A 186 -11.48 10.39 71.29
CA TRP A 186 -10.21 10.24 70.57
C TRP A 186 -9.92 8.79 70.15
N ARG A 187 -10.23 7.81 71.03
CA ARG A 187 -10.10 6.38 70.72
C ARG A 187 -11.09 5.88 69.66
N LEU A 188 -12.30 6.44 69.61
CA LEU A 188 -13.37 6.03 68.70
C LEU A 188 -13.29 6.72 67.32
N GLU A 189 -12.70 7.91 67.24
CA GLU A 189 -12.68 8.71 66.01
C GLU A 189 -11.27 8.78 65.39
N GLU A 190 -10.26 9.28 66.14
CA GLU A 190 -8.93 9.53 65.57
C GLU A 190 -8.14 8.25 65.29
N ILE A 191 -8.26 7.20 66.11
CA ILE A 191 -7.55 5.93 65.85
C ILE A 191 -8.08 5.26 64.57
N PRO A 192 -9.40 5.06 64.35
CA PRO A 192 -9.91 4.55 63.08
C PRO A 192 -9.59 5.46 61.88
N LEU A 193 -9.64 6.78 62.04
CA LEU A 193 -9.28 7.72 60.96
C LEU A 193 -7.80 7.64 60.58
N ALA A 194 -6.89 7.43 61.55
CA ALA A 194 -5.47 7.21 61.27
C ALA A 194 -5.26 5.88 60.53
N VAL A 195 -5.84 4.79 61.02
CA VAL A 195 -5.76 3.46 60.40
C VAL A 195 -6.35 3.45 58.99
N GLN A 196 -7.45 4.17 58.76
CA GLN A 196 -8.05 4.34 57.43
C GLN A 196 -7.10 5.09 56.48
N LYS A 197 -6.46 6.19 56.92
CA LYS A 197 -5.51 6.95 56.08
C LYS A 197 -4.33 6.10 55.62
N GLU A 198 -3.79 5.25 56.50
CA GLU A 198 -2.74 4.29 56.15
C GLU A 198 -3.23 3.24 55.14
N HIS A 199 -4.42 2.65 55.35
CA HIS A 199 -5.01 1.73 54.37
C HIS A 199 -5.29 2.38 53.02
N GLU A 200 -5.72 3.64 52.99
CA GLU A 200 -5.88 4.42 51.76
C GLU A 200 -4.54 4.74 51.09
N ALA A 201 -3.46 4.93 51.85
CA ALA A 201 -2.11 5.10 51.30
C ALA A 201 -1.63 3.80 50.64
N TYR A 202 -1.62 2.69 51.37
CA TYR A 202 -1.26 1.38 50.81
C TYR A 202 -2.15 0.99 49.62
N LEU A 203 -3.43 1.36 49.60
CA LEU A 203 -4.31 1.10 48.46
C LEU A 203 -3.91 1.92 47.22
N ARG A 204 -3.47 3.17 47.38
CA ARG A 204 -2.91 3.98 46.27
C ARG A 204 -1.64 3.33 45.71
N ASP A 205 -0.69 2.97 46.57
CA ASP A 205 0.56 2.34 46.18
C ASP A 205 0.33 0.99 45.46
N ILE A 206 -0.60 0.17 45.96
CA ILE A 206 -0.98 -1.10 45.33
C ILE A 206 -1.62 -0.88 43.94
N ILE A 207 -2.39 0.19 43.74
CA ILE A 207 -2.98 0.53 42.45
C ILE A 207 -1.91 1.03 41.46
N GLU A 208 -0.96 1.85 41.91
CA GLU A 208 0.17 2.33 41.09
C GLU A 208 1.09 1.18 40.66
N LEU A 209 1.44 0.29 41.60
CA LEU A 209 2.22 -0.93 41.30
C LEU A 209 1.51 -1.86 40.32
N ARG A 210 0.18 -2.03 40.44
CA ARG A 210 -0.63 -2.80 39.48
C ARG A 210 -0.59 -2.16 38.09
N TRP A 211 -0.75 -0.84 38.00
CA TRP A 211 -0.69 -0.12 36.73
C TRP A 211 0.69 -0.27 36.05
N HIS A 212 1.79 -0.18 36.81
CA HIS A 212 3.13 -0.43 36.29
C HIS A 212 3.34 -1.88 35.82
N LEU A 213 2.79 -2.87 36.53
CA LEU A 213 2.86 -4.27 36.11
C LEU A 213 2.04 -4.53 34.84
N GLU A 214 0.87 -3.90 34.69
CA GLU A 214 0.05 -3.97 33.48
C GLU A 214 0.73 -3.31 32.27
N ASP A 215 1.37 -2.14 32.45
CA ASP A 215 2.19 -1.49 31.42
C ASP A 215 3.37 -2.39 30.99
N LYS A 216 4.09 -2.99 31.95
CA LYS A 216 5.21 -3.89 31.64
C LYS A 216 4.77 -5.18 30.96
N ALA A 217 3.62 -5.75 31.34
CA ALA A 217 3.04 -6.90 30.65
C ALA A 217 2.61 -6.55 29.21
N TYR A 218 2.04 -5.36 29.00
CA TYR A 218 1.69 -4.87 27.66
C TYR A 218 2.94 -4.64 26.78
N GLN A 219 3.99 -4.02 27.33
CA GLN A 219 5.27 -3.82 26.64
C GLN A 219 5.92 -5.16 26.27
N LEU A 220 5.97 -6.12 27.20
CA LEU A 220 6.50 -7.46 26.96
C LEU A 220 5.74 -8.15 25.81
N LYS A 221 4.40 -8.18 25.87
CA LYS A 221 3.59 -8.77 24.80
C LYS A 221 3.79 -8.09 23.45
N HIS A 222 3.90 -6.76 23.43
CA HIS A 222 4.20 -6.01 22.20
C HIS A 222 5.59 -6.38 21.62
N PHE A 223 6.60 -6.59 22.47
CA PHE A 223 7.91 -7.08 22.01
C PHE A 223 7.87 -8.54 21.54
N GLU A 224 7.08 -9.41 22.15
CA GLU A 224 6.82 -10.77 21.63
C GLU A 224 6.15 -10.73 20.25
N GLU A 225 5.12 -9.89 20.09
CA GLU A 225 4.44 -9.67 18.81
C GLU A 225 5.32 -8.99 17.74
N GLN A 226 6.41 -8.31 18.12
CA GLN A 226 7.42 -7.82 17.18
C GLN A 226 8.44 -8.91 16.86
N LYS A 227 8.86 -9.70 17.86
CA LYS A 227 9.79 -10.82 17.72
C LYS A 227 9.25 -11.86 16.74
N THR A 228 8.00 -12.31 16.88
CA THR A 228 7.42 -13.32 15.98
C THR A 228 7.38 -12.85 14.53
N LYS A 229 7.03 -11.58 14.28
CA LYS A 229 7.04 -10.99 12.92
C LYS A 229 8.45 -10.93 12.32
N LEU A 230 9.49 -10.71 13.13
CA LEU A 230 10.88 -10.75 12.70
C LEU A 230 11.35 -12.19 12.46
N GLU A 231 10.93 -13.16 13.27
CA GLU A 231 11.21 -14.58 13.10
C GLU A 231 10.53 -15.15 11.83
N GLU A 232 9.28 -14.78 11.56
CA GLU A 232 8.56 -15.09 10.31
C GLU A 232 9.27 -14.49 9.08
N ALA A 233 9.66 -13.22 9.15
CA ALA A 233 10.40 -12.56 8.06
C ALA A 233 11.78 -13.21 7.81
N ASN A 234 12.50 -13.56 8.88
CA ASN A 234 13.79 -14.23 8.79
C ASN A 234 13.68 -15.66 8.25
N ALA A 235 12.65 -16.41 8.66
CA ALA A 235 12.36 -17.74 8.10
C ALA A 235 12.03 -17.67 6.60
N LYS A 236 11.30 -16.63 6.17
CA LYS A 236 11.03 -16.39 4.75
C LYS A 236 12.31 -16.05 3.97
N LEU A 237 13.15 -15.15 4.49
CA LEU A 237 14.45 -14.84 3.88
C LEU A 237 15.36 -16.07 3.79
N GLN A 238 15.36 -16.96 4.79
CA GLN A 238 16.10 -18.22 4.72
C GLN A 238 15.53 -19.15 3.64
N ALA A 239 14.21 -19.23 3.47
CA ALA A 239 13.60 -20.00 2.39
C ALA A 239 13.95 -19.45 0.99
N ASP A 240 14.00 -18.12 0.85
CA ASP A 240 14.44 -17.44 -0.38
C ASP A 240 15.94 -17.69 -0.66
N ILE A 241 16.79 -17.67 0.37
CA ILE A 241 18.22 -18.05 0.29
C ILE A 241 18.38 -19.51 -0.12
N ASP A 242 17.63 -20.43 0.50
CA ASP A 242 17.67 -21.87 0.17
C ASP A 242 17.17 -22.15 -1.24
N TYR A 243 16.19 -21.39 -1.73
CA TYR A 243 15.73 -21.41 -3.12
C TYR A 243 16.85 -20.94 -4.07
N MET A 244 17.47 -19.79 -3.80
CA MET A 244 18.58 -19.28 -4.60
C MET A 244 19.78 -20.22 -4.60
N ASN A 245 20.08 -20.88 -3.49
CA ASN A 245 21.14 -21.90 -3.38
C ASN A 245 20.82 -23.18 -4.20
N LYS A 246 19.55 -23.59 -4.29
CA LYS A 246 19.13 -24.73 -5.13
C LYS A 246 19.16 -24.40 -6.62
N HIS A 247 18.75 -23.19 -7.00
CA HIS A 247 18.63 -22.80 -8.41
C HIS A 247 19.88 -22.14 -9.00
N GLY A 248 20.76 -21.56 -8.20
CA GLY A 248 22.04 -20.97 -8.64
C GLY A 248 22.92 -21.94 -9.46
N PRO A 249 23.16 -23.19 -9.03
CA PRO A 249 23.89 -24.18 -9.82
C PRO A 249 23.22 -24.50 -11.16
N LEU A 250 21.89 -24.52 -11.23
CA LEU A 250 21.13 -24.76 -12.47
C LEU A 250 21.24 -23.57 -13.42
N ILE A 251 21.17 -22.33 -12.90
CA ILE A 251 21.37 -21.10 -13.68
C ILE A 251 22.80 -21.04 -14.22
N ASN A 252 23.81 -21.36 -13.40
CA ASN A 252 25.21 -21.42 -13.83
C ASN A 252 25.43 -22.53 -14.87
N SER A 253 24.80 -23.71 -14.71
CA SER A 253 24.86 -24.79 -15.70
C SER A 253 24.21 -24.38 -17.03
N LYS A 254 23.07 -23.69 -16.99
CA LYS A 254 22.40 -23.13 -18.17
C LYS A 254 23.30 -22.10 -18.85
N HIS A 255 23.80 -21.12 -18.10
CA HIS A 255 24.70 -20.07 -18.61
C HIS A 255 25.95 -20.64 -19.27
N ASN A 256 26.58 -21.65 -18.65
CA ASN A 256 27.72 -22.35 -19.24
C ASN A 256 27.36 -23.06 -20.56
N LYS A 257 26.17 -23.67 -20.68
CA LYS A 257 25.75 -24.28 -21.95
C LYS A 257 25.37 -23.24 -23.00
N GLU A 258 24.76 -22.13 -22.63
CA GLU A 258 24.51 -20.99 -23.53
C GLU A 258 25.83 -20.43 -24.07
N LEU A 259 26.82 -20.24 -23.20
CA LEU A 259 28.19 -19.81 -23.56
C LEU A 259 28.87 -20.81 -24.50
N GLU A 260 28.72 -22.12 -24.27
CA GLU A 260 29.26 -23.14 -25.18
C GLU A 260 28.57 -23.11 -26.55
N THR A 261 27.23 -23.03 -26.59
CA THR A 261 26.51 -22.87 -27.88
C THR A 261 26.87 -21.57 -28.60
N LEU A 262 27.21 -20.50 -27.87
CA LEU A 262 27.67 -19.25 -28.48
C LEU A 262 29.05 -19.43 -29.16
N LYS A 263 29.97 -20.22 -28.59
CA LYS A 263 31.21 -20.62 -29.27
C LYS A 263 30.93 -21.47 -30.53
N GLU A 264 29.99 -22.41 -30.44
CA GLU A 264 29.53 -23.23 -31.58
C GLU A 264 28.95 -22.34 -32.70
N PHE A 265 28.28 -21.24 -32.38
CA PHE A 265 27.83 -20.25 -33.37
C PHE A 265 28.97 -19.38 -33.93
N TYR A 266 29.94 -18.95 -33.12
CA TYR A 266 31.08 -18.18 -33.62
C TYR A 266 31.99 -18.98 -34.57
N THR A 267 32.21 -20.26 -34.30
CA THR A 267 32.97 -21.18 -35.18
C THR A 267 32.24 -21.38 -36.51
N LYS A 268 30.96 -21.77 -36.48
CA LYS A 268 30.13 -21.89 -37.69
C LYS A 268 30.00 -20.59 -38.48
N LYS A 269 29.94 -19.43 -37.81
CA LYS A 269 29.97 -18.13 -38.49
C LYS A 269 31.28 -17.91 -39.26
N PHE A 270 32.43 -18.31 -38.69
CA PHE A 270 33.71 -18.20 -39.37
C PHE A 270 33.78 -19.15 -40.58
N GLU A 271 33.37 -20.42 -40.41
CA GLU A 271 33.26 -21.41 -41.50
C GLU A 271 32.40 -20.88 -42.67
N VAL A 272 31.20 -20.35 -42.38
CA VAL A 272 30.30 -19.76 -43.37
C VAL A 272 30.88 -18.49 -44.01
N MET A 273 31.64 -17.68 -43.26
CA MET A 273 32.32 -16.50 -43.81
C MET A 273 33.45 -16.86 -44.79
N GLU A 274 34.24 -17.91 -44.51
CA GLU A 274 35.27 -18.36 -45.46
C GLU A 274 34.65 -19.04 -46.70
N LEU A 275 33.59 -19.85 -46.53
CA LEU A 275 32.82 -20.40 -47.66
C LEU A 275 32.19 -19.30 -48.52
N TYR A 276 31.64 -18.24 -47.90
CA TYR A 276 31.11 -17.09 -48.62
C TYR A 276 32.19 -16.40 -49.46
N LYS A 277 33.40 -16.16 -48.90
CA LYS A 277 34.51 -15.57 -49.65
C LYS A 277 34.93 -16.45 -50.83
N GLN A 278 34.99 -17.76 -50.63
CA GLN A 278 35.34 -18.71 -51.69
C GLN A 278 34.32 -18.64 -52.84
N VAL A 279 33.03 -18.82 -52.55
CA VAL A 279 31.95 -18.78 -53.56
C VAL A 279 31.87 -17.40 -54.23
N HIS A 280 32.14 -16.31 -53.51
CA HIS A 280 32.20 -14.97 -54.09
C HIS A 280 33.37 -14.82 -55.08
N GLY A 281 34.55 -15.36 -54.77
CA GLY A 281 35.70 -15.37 -55.68
C GLY A 281 35.47 -16.26 -56.91
N GLU A 282 34.88 -17.43 -56.73
CA GLU A 282 34.46 -18.33 -57.83
C GLU A 282 33.44 -17.63 -58.75
N LEU A 283 32.52 -16.83 -58.19
CA LEU A 283 31.57 -16.02 -58.96
C LEU A 283 32.25 -14.87 -59.71
N GLU A 284 33.21 -14.16 -59.10
CA GLU A 284 33.98 -13.11 -59.79
C GLU A 284 34.81 -13.67 -60.95
N GLU A 285 35.44 -14.84 -60.77
CA GLU A 285 36.15 -15.54 -61.84
C GLU A 285 35.20 -15.98 -62.96
N ALA A 286 34.03 -16.54 -62.62
CA ALA A 286 33.01 -16.92 -63.59
C ALA A 286 32.49 -15.72 -64.40
N LEU A 287 32.25 -14.57 -63.76
CA LEU A 287 31.84 -13.33 -64.43
C LEU A 287 32.93 -12.81 -65.39
N GLY A 288 34.20 -12.82 -64.96
CA GLY A 288 35.33 -12.47 -65.82
C GLY A 288 35.44 -13.40 -67.04
N ASN A 289 35.26 -14.70 -66.85
CA ASN A 289 35.27 -15.69 -67.93
C ASN A 289 34.10 -15.50 -68.90
N VAL A 290 32.91 -15.14 -68.43
CA VAL A 290 31.74 -14.84 -69.29
C VAL A 290 31.97 -13.58 -70.14
N GLU A 291 32.52 -12.50 -69.57
CA GLU A 291 32.79 -11.28 -70.34
C GLU A 291 33.93 -11.49 -71.36
N ASN A 292 34.97 -12.26 -70.99
CA ASN A 292 36.01 -12.70 -71.94
C ASN A 292 35.43 -13.53 -73.10
N ALA A 293 34.54 -14.50 -72.79
CA ALA A 293 33.88 -15.30 -73.81
C ALA A 293 33.01 -14.44 -74.75
N LYS A 294 32.25 -13.49 -74.20
CA LYS A 294 31.44 -12.50 -74.93
C LYS A 294 32.28 -11.62 -75.86
N LEU A 295 33.41 -11.09 -75.39
CA LEU A 295 34.36 -10.34 -76.22
C LEU A 295 34.95 -11.21 -77.35
N SER A 296 35.21 -12.50 -77.10
CA SER A 296 35.68 -13.42 -78.14
C SER A 296 34.60 -13.72 -79.20
N ALA A 297 33.35 -13.93 -78.79
CA ALA A 297 32.22 -14.18 -79.68
C ALA A 297 31.86 -12.95 -80.53
N GLU A 298 31.92 -11.75 -79.93
CA GLU A 298 31.77 -10.48 -80.64
C GLU A 298 32.80 -10.33 -81.77
N LYS A 299 34.07 -10.64 -81.49
CA LYS A 299 35.13 -10.63 -82.50
C LYS A 299 34.87 -11.65 -83.62
N ILE A 300 34.51 -12.89 -83.28
CA ILE A 300 34.19 -13.94 -84.26
C ILE A 300 33.04 -13.49 -85.17
N ARG A 301 31.98 -12.88 -84.61
CA ARG A 301 30.87 -12.31 -85.38
C ARG A 301 31.35 -11.25 -86.37
N GLN A 302 32.17 -10.29 -85.91
CA GLN A 302 32.72 -9.23 -86.77
C GLN A 302 33.62 -9.76 -87.87
N ASP A 303 34.34 -10.87 -87.65
CA ASP A 303 35.16 -11.52 -88.67
C ASP A 303 34.28 -12.29 -89.68
N MET A 304 33.28 -13.05 -89.23
CA MET A 304 32.30 -13.71 -90.10
C MET A 304 31.50 -12.73 -90.98
N GLU A 305 31.15 -11.56 -90.46
CA GLU A 305 30.36 -10.56 -91.19
C GLU A 305 31.17 -9.91 -92.34
N LYS A 306 32.50 -9.80 -92.19
CA LYS A 306 33.40 -9.42 -93.30
C LYS A 306 33.47 -10.50 -94.38
N ASP A 307 33.57 -11.77 -93.98
CA ASP A 307 33.63 -12.89 -94.91
C ASP A 307 32.32 -13.02 -95.72
N ILE A 308 31.16 -12.88 -95.07
CA ILE A 308 29.84 -12.83 -95.73
C ILE A 308 29.83 -11.70 -96.76
N HIS A 309 30.23 -10.48 -96.40
CA HIS A 309 30.24 -9.34 -97.32
C HIS A 309 31.20 -9.53 -98.52
N GLY A 310 32.34 -10.20 -98.30
CA GLY A 310 33.26 -10.60 -99.37
C GLY A 310 32.64 -11.64 -100.32
N HIS A 311 31.89 -12.60 -99.78
CA HIS A 311 31.14 -13.57 -100.57
C HIS A 311 29.98 -12.94 -101.35
N GLU A 312 29.21 -12.04 -100.76
CA GLU A 312 28.15 -11.26 -101.43
C GLU A 312 28.71 -10.49 -102.63
N THR A 313 29.81 -9.74 -102.42
CA THR A 313 30.49 -8.96 -103.46
C THR A 313 30.95 -9.85 -104.62
N SER A 314 31.43 -11.06 -104.32
CA SER A 314 31.85 -12.05 -105.31
C SER A 314 30.66 -12.66 -106.07
N LEU A 315 29.56 -12.97 -105.37
CA LEU A 315 28.33 -13.51 -105.96
C LEU A 315 27.68 -12.49 -106.90
N GLU A 316 27.70 -11.21 -106.55
CA GLU A 316 27.23 -10.12 -107.42
C GLU A 316 28.14 -9.90 -108.65
N ALA A 317 29.41 -10.30 -108.61
CA ALA A 317 30.26 -10.34 -109.80
C ALA A 317 29.88 -11.51 -110.72
N TYR A 318 29.66 -12.70 -110.17
CA TYR A 318 29.22 -13.87 -110.95
C TYR A 318 27.84 -13.70 -111.60
N LYS A 319 26.89 -12.99 -110.97
CA LYS A 319 25.61 -12.62 -111.62
C LYS A 319 25.85 -11.82 -112.91
N ARG A 320 26.66 -10.76 -112.83
CA ARG A 320 27.02 -9.89 -113.97
C ARG A 320 27.81 -10.63 -115.06
N GLU A 321 28.46 -11.74 -114.74
CA GLU A 321 29.09 -12.62 -115.74
C GLU A 321 28.07 -13.56 -116.41
N LYS A 322 27.17 -14.17 -115.62
CA LYS A 322 26.04 -14.98 -116.12
C LYS A 322 25.14 -14.18 -117.06
N GLU A 323 24.90 -12.90 -116.79
CA GLU A 323 24.13 -11.99 -117.65
C GLU A 323 24.79 -11.81 -119.02
N LYS A 324 26.11 -11.59 -119.08
CA LYS A 324 26.88 -11.50 -120.34
C LYS A 324 26.78 -12.80 -121.15
N LEU A 325 26.92 -13.96 -120.49
CA LEU A 325 26.78 -15.28 -121.14
C LEU A 325 25.34 -15.52 -121.64
N THR A 326 24.34 -14.99 -120.94
CA THR A 326 22.93 -15.09 -121.35
C THR A 326 22.66 -14.24 -122.60
N ALA A 327 23.19 -13.01 -122.65
CA ALA A 327 23.13 -12.16 -123.85
C ALA A 327 23.84 -12.81 -125.05
N LEU A 328 25.02 -13.40 -124.84
CA LEU A 328 25.76 -14.12 -125.88
C LEU A 328 24.98 -15.33 -126.42
N ARG A 329 24.33 -16.11 -125.53
CA ARG A 329 23.45 -17.21 -125.95
C ARG A 329 22.28 -16.70 -126.81
N SER A 330 21.66 -15.58 -126.43
CA SER A 330 20.56 -14.99 -127.21
C SER A 330 21.00 -14.63 -128.63
N HIS A 331 22.17 -14.00 -128.77
CA HIS A 331 22.73 -13.63 -130.07
C HIS A 331 22.93 -14.86 -130.99
N TYR A 332 23.46 -15.96 -130.45
CA TYR A 332 23.63 -17.20 -131.22
C TYR A 332 22.30 -17.89 -131.58
N SER A 333 21.26 -17.81 -130.73
CA SER A 333 19.93 -18.34 -131.07
C SER A 333 19.35 -17.62 -132.29
N THR A 334 19.31 -16.28 -132.26
CA THR A 334 18.78 -15.47 -133.38
C THR A 334 19.57 -15.68 -134.68
N ALA A 335 20.87 -15.95 -134.59
CA ALA A 335 21.68 -16.29 -135.76
C ALA A 335 21.31 -17.65 -136.37
N ILE A 336 20.79 -18.61 -135.59
CA ILE A 336 20.29 -19.90 -136.07
C ILE A 336 18.90 -19.76 -136.69
N GLU A 337 17.99 -19.00 -136.06
CA GLU A 337 16.66 -18.68 -136.65
C GLU A 337 16.80 -18.13 -138.08
N ASN A 338 17.70 -17.17 -138.29
CA ASN A 338 17.92 -16.55 -139.61
C ASN A 338 18.46 -17.52 -140.68
N VAL A 339 19.14 -18.61 -140.28
CA VAL A 339 19.62 -19.64 -141.22
C VAL A 339 18.50 -20.60 -141.62
N ASN A 340 17.55 -20.88 -140.72
CA ASN A 340 16.41 -21.75 -141.02
C ASN A 340 15.45 -21.12 -142.05
N VAL A 341 15.17 -19.80 -141.94
CA VAL A 341 14.34 -19.08 -142.93
C VAL A 341 14.96 -19.18 -144.34
N SER A 342 16.29 -19.10 -144.44
CA SER A 342 17.03 -19.26 -145.70
C SER A 342 16.92 -20.67 -146.32
N ILE A 343 16.46 -21.68 -145.56
CA ILE A 343 16.22 -23.03 -146.07
C ILE A 343 14.78 -23.17 -146.57
N GLU A 344 13.79 -22.65 -145.84
CA GLU A 344 12.38 -22.69 -146.21
C GLU A 344 12.12 -21.99 -147.56
N GLU A 345 12.74 -20.82 -147.78
CA GLU A 345 12.67 -20.07 -149.06
C GLU A 345 13.21 -20.87 -150.28
N ASN A 346 14.04 -21.91 -150.07
CA ASN A 346 14.58 -22.75 -151.13
C ASN A 346 13.75 -24.01 -151.41
N GLU A 347 12.90 -24.47 -150.48
CA GLU A 347 12.02 -25.63 -150.73
C GLU A 347 10.77 -25.24 -151.53
N GLU A 348 10.19 -24.06 -151.28
CA GLU A 348 8.97 -23.59 -151.94
C GLU A 348 9.16 -23.39 -153.47
N ALA A 349 10.39 -23.04 -153.89
CA ALA A 349 10.79 -22.91 -155.30
C ALA A 349 10.75 -24.22 -156.10
N VAL A 350 10.69 -25.39 -155.44
CA VAL A 350 10.66 -26.70 -156.10
C VAL A 350 9.22 -27.19 -156.35
N THR A 351 8.23 -26.66 -155.62
CA THR A 351 6.86 -27.19 -155.62
C THR A 351 5.94 -26.72 -156.76
N GLU A 352 6.23 -25.61 -157.46
CA GLU A 352 5.41 -25.18 -158.62
C GLU A 352 5.70 -25.97 -159.92
N ALA A 353 6.86 -26.61 -160.05
CA ALA A 353 7.39 -27.08 -161.33
C ALA A 353 6.71 -28.34 -161.93
N LEU A 354 5.59 -28.83 -161.37
CA LEU A 354 5.16 -30.22 -161.59
C LEU A 354 3.64 -30.47 -161.69
N LYS A 355 2.85 -29.57 -162.33
CA LYS A 355 1.41 -29.84 -162.51
C LYS A 355 0.63 -29.25 -163.71
N GLU A 356 1.19 -29.21 -164.93
CA GLU A 356 0.33 -29.08 -166.12
C GLU A 356 0.80 -29.75 -167.43
N THR A 357 -0.18 -30.09 -168.28
CA THR A 357 -0.20 -30.39 -169.74
C THR A 357 -0.47 -31.83 -170.21
N LYS A 358 -1.69 -32.07 -170.76
CA LYS A 358 -1.99 -32.42 -172.18
C LYS A 358 -3.45 -32.84 -172.41
N THR A 359 -3.89 -32.89 -173.68
CA THR A 359 -5.31 -32.77 -174.10
C THR A 359 -5.64 -33.53 -175.41
N SER A 360 -6.94 -33.56 -175.80
CA SER A 360 -7.50 -33.78 -177.16
C SER A 360 -7.57 -35.23 -177.71
N LYS A 361 -8.47 -35.62 -178.66
CA LYS A 361 -9.81 -35.11 -179.08
C LYS A 361 -10.53 -36.10 -180.06
N ASP A 362 -11.88 -36.11 -180.03
CA ASP A 362 -12.90 -36.64 -180.98
C ASP A 362 -12.83 -38.06 -181.60
N GLU A 363 -13.83 -38.89 -181.27
CA GLU A 363 -14.63 -39.63 -182.27
C GLU A 363 -16.04 -39.92 -181.69
N LEU A 364 -17.06 -39.12 -182.06
CA LEU A 364 -18.25 -38.93 -181.22
C LEU A 364 -19.60 -38.98 -182.00
N SER A 365 -19.92 -40.12 -182.62
CA SER A 365 -21.21 -40.31 -183.31
C SER A 365 -21.92 -41.64 -183.03
N ALA A 366 -21.20 -42.73 -182.72
CA ALA A 366 -21.80 -44.05 -182.48
C ALA A 366 -22.50 -44.18 -181.11
N LEU A 367 -22.05 -43.45 -180.09
CA LEU A 367 -22.44 -43.64 -178.69
C LEU A 367 -23.82 -43.07 -178.30
N SER A 368 -24.49 -42.33 -179.19
CA SER A 368 -25.74 -41.64 -178.84
C SER A 368 -26.90 -42.56 -178.47
N LYS A 369 -26.83 -43.87 -178.77
CA LYS A 369 -27.87 -44.86 -178.44
C LYS A 369 -27.69 -45.57 -177.10
N THR A 370 -26.51 -45.50 -176.47
CA THR A 370 -26.26 -46.15 -175.16
C THR A 370 -26.53 -45.24 -173.96
N LEU A 371 -26.88 -43.97 -174.20
CA LEU A 371 -27.05 -42.96 -173.15
C LEU A 371 -28.43 -43.02 -172.46
N ASP A 372 -29.50 -43.32 -173.19
CA ASP A 372 -30.87 -43.27 -172.65
C ASP A 372 -31.17 -44.40 -171.65
N ASP A 373 -30.61 -45.60 -171.86
CA ASP A 373 -30.85 -46.74 -170.95
C ASP A 373 -30.19 -46.56 -169.57
N LEU A 374 -29.02 -45.91 -169.48
CA LEU A 374 -28.39 -45.60 -168.19
C LEU A 374 -29.22 -44.61 -167.36
N LYS A 375 -29.95 -43.69 -168.02
CA LYS A 375 -30.67 -42.60 -167.36
C LYS A 375 -31.73 -43.09 -166.37
N LYS A 376 -32.43 -44.19 -166.71
CA LYS A 376 -33.44 -44.82 -165.83
C LYS A 376 -32.87 -45.39 -164.51
N ILE A 377 -31.60 -45.78 -164.48
CA ILE A 377 -30.99 -46.40 -163.30
C ILE A 377 -30.63 -45.34 -162.25
N TYR A 378 -30.25 -44.14 -162.70
CA TYR A 378 -29.85 -43.02 -161.84
C TYR A 378 -30.98 -42.57 -160.89
N ASP A 379 -32.20 -42.43 -161.41
CA ASP A 379 -33.34 -41.89 -160.66
C ASP A 379 -33.78 -42.79 -159.49
N GLN A 380 -33.64 -44.12 -159.62
CA GLN A 380 -33.92 -45.05 -158.51
C GLN A 380 -32.92 -44.92 -157.35
N LEU A 381 -31.64 -44.67 -157.66
CA LEU A 381 -30.60 -44.46 -156.63
C LEU A 381 -30.77 -43.12 -155.92
N ALA A 382 -31.21 -42.08 -156.64
CA ALA A 382 -31.44 -40.75 -156.07
C ALA A 382 -32.52 -40.74 -154.98
N TRP A 383 -33.55 -41.61 -155.08
CA TRP A 383 -34.65 -41.67 -154.10
C TRP A 383 -34.23 -42.33 -152.78
N LYS A 384 -33.52 -43.48 -152.83
CA LYS A 384 -33.05 -44.19 -151.63
C LYS A 384 -32.11 -43.35 -150.75
N ARG A 385 -31.27 -42.51 -151.37
CA ARG A 385 -30.41 -41.56 -150.65
C ARG A 385 -31.21 -40.64 -149.71
N LYS A 386 -32.37 -40.13 -150.17
CA LYS A 386 -33.19 -39.17 -149.41
C LYS A 386 -33.95 -39.76 -148.22
N SER A 387 -34.21 -41.08 -148.19
CA SER A 387 -34.84 -41.69 -147.00
C SER A 387 -33.82 -41.83 -145.85
N TYR A 388 -32.64 -42.38 -146.14
CA TYR A 388 -31.58 -42.54 -145.14
C TYR A 388 -31.06 -41.20 -144.60
N GLU A 389 -30.99 -40.17 -145.44
CA GLU A 389 -30.62 -38.80 -145.06
C GLU A 389 -31.59 -38.21 -144.01
N LYS A 390 -32.88 -38.54 -144.10
CA LYS A 390 -33.88 -38.13 -143.11
C LYS A 390 -33.77 -38.94 -141.82
N GLU A 391 -33.67 -40.26 -141.90
CA GLU A 391 -33.53 -41.15 -140.73
C GLU A 391 -32.29 -40.78 -139.90
N TYR A 392 -31.18 -40.45 -140.55
CA TYR A 392 -29.97 -39.95 -139.88
C TYR A 392 -30.21 -38.63 -139.13
N LEU A 393 -30.95 -37.69 -139.72
CA LEU A 393 -31.23 -36.39 -139.12
C LEU A 393 -32.13 -36.50 -137.88
N ASP A 394 -33.15 -37.37 -137.92
CA ASP A 394 -34.05 -37.61 -136.78
C ASP A 394 -33.29 -38.30 -135.62
N VAL A 395 -32.39 -39.26 -135.90
CA VAL A 395 -31.50 -39.86 -134.88
C VAL A 395 -30.54 -38.83 -134.28
N LEU A 396 -29.95 -37.95 -135.10
CA LEU A 396 -29.02 -36.91 -134.65
C LEU A 396 -29.70 -35.89 -133.72
N ASN A 397 -30.93 -35.48 -134.05
CA ASN A 397 -31.73 -34.59 -133.20
C ASN A 397 -32.07 -35.22 -131.85
N ASN A 398 -32.47 -36.50 -131.84
CA ASN A 398 -32.75 -37.23 -130.59
C ASN A 398 -31.50 -37.37 -129.70
N TYR A 399 -30.31 -37.57 -130.29
CA TYR A 399 -29.05 -37.58 -129.55
C TYR A 399 -28.76 -36.22 -128.90
N TYR A 400 -28.87 -35.11 -129.63
CA TYR A 400 -28.61 -33.78 -129.06
C TYR A 400 -29.63 -33.38 -127.99
N ALA A 401 -30.90 -33.75 -128.14
CA ALA A 401 -31.92 -33.55 -127.10
C ALA A 401 -31.62 -34.37 -125.82
N SER A 402 -31.17 -35.61 -125.97
CA SER A 402 -30.76 -36.45 -124.84
C SER A 402 -29.52 -35.88 -124.14
N LYS A 403 -28.55 -35.38 -124.93
CA LYS A 403 -27.35 -34.74 -124.40
C LYS A 403 -27.69 -33.48 -123.60
N THR A 404 -28.56 -32.60 -124.10
CA THR A 404 -28.91 -31.39 -123.35
C THR A 404 -29.69 -31.68 -122.07
N SER A 405 -30.48 -32.75 -121.99
CA SER A 405 -31.02 -33.21 -120.69
C SER A 405 -29.91 -33.66 -119.73
N TRP A 406 -28.93 -34.43 -120.18
CA TRP A 406 -27.81 -34.86 -119.33
C TRP A 406 -26.93 -33.69 -118.88
N ASP A 407 -26.62 -32.73 -119.78
CA ASP A 407 -25.85 -31.53 -119.44
C ASP A 407 -26.56 -30.67 -118.36
N ILE A 408 -27.91 -30.65 -118.37
CA ILE A 408 -28.73 -29.99 -117.32
C ILE A 408 -28.70 -30.78 -116.01
N GLU A 409 -28.85 -32.11 -116.04
CA GLU A 409 -28.74 -32.96 -114.84
C GLU A 409 -27.37 -32.85 -114.18
N LEU A 410 -26.28 -32.85 -114.97
CA LEU A 410 -24.91 -32.67 -114.50
C LEU A 410 -24.69 -31.30 -113.84
N SER A 411 -25.30 -30.24 -114.40
CA SER A 411 -25.29 -28.90 -113.81
C SER A 411 -26.01 -28.86 -112.45
N ASN A 412 -27.20 -29.49 -112.35
CA ASN A 412 -27.95 -29.58 -111.11
C ASN A 412 -27.18 -30.36 -110.03
N VAL A 413 -26.64 -31.55 -110.37
CA VAL A 413 -25.83 -32.36 -109.44
C VAL A 413 -24.57 -31.62 -108.97
N THR A 414 -23.93 -30.85 -109.86
CA THR A 414 -22.77 -30.00 -109.50
C THR A 414 -23.17 -28.91 -108.51
N LYS A 415 -24.34 -28.30 -108.70
CA LYS A 415 -24.88 -27.30 -107.79
C LYS A 415 -25.23 -27.91 -106.42
N ASP A 416 -25.98 -29.01 -106.39
CA ASP A 416 -26.37 -29.70 -105.15
C ASP A 416 -25.14 -30.12 -104.34
N PHE A 417 -24.08 -30.61 -105.01
CA PHE A 417 -22.79 -30.90 -104.37
C PHE A 417 -22.13 -29.66 -103.77
N SER A 418 -22.23 -28.50 -104.43
CA SER A 418 -21.69 -27.24 -103.89
C SER A 418 -22.48 -26.73 -102.68
N ASP A 419 -23.82 -26.80 -102.72
CA ASP A 419 -24.69 -26.39 -101.62
C ASP A 419 -24.49 -27.33 -100.39
N ILE A 420 -24.35 -28.64 -100.61
CA ILE A 420 -23.99 -29.63 -99.57
C ILE A 420 -22.59 -29.36 -98.99
N SER A 421 -21.61 -29.01 -99.83
CA SER A 421 -20.25 -28.72 -99.38
C SER A 421 -20.20 -27.47 -98.50
N ILE A 422 -20.97 -26.43 -98.84
CA ILE A 422 -21.11 -25.21 -98.03
C ILE A 422 -21.77 -25.53 -96.67
N ALA A 423 -22.87 -26.29 -96.67
CA ALA A 423 -23.55 -26.69 -95.43
C ALA A 423 -22.65 -27.55 -94.53
N ASN A 424 -21.87 -28.48 -95.09
CA ASN A 424 -20.92 -29.30 -94.33
C ASN A 424 -19.79 -28.46 -93.74
N ALA A 425 -19.24 -27.49 -94.50
CA ALA A 425 -18.22 -26.58 -93.99
C ALA A 425 -18.73 -25.72 -92.82
N GLN A 426 -19.98 -25.24 -92.89
CA GLN A 426 -20.63 -24.52 -91.78
C GLN A 426 -20.79 -25.41 -90.55
N LEU A 427 -21.28 -26.65 -90.70
CA LEU A 427 -21.45 -27.59 -89.59
C LEU A 427 -20.11 -28.00 -88.95
N ILE A 428 -19.03 -28.10 -89.71
CA ILE A 428 -17.68 -28.35 -89.17
C ILE A 428 -17.22 -27.17 -88.30
N GLU A 429 -17.42 -25.93 -88.76
CA GLU A 429 -17.04 -24.73 -88.01
C GLU A 429 -17.92 -24.53 -86.76
N GLU A 430 -19.22 -24.83 -86.82
CA GLU A 430 -20.10 -24.81 -85.65
C GLU A 430 -19.71 -25.87 -84.61
N ASN A 431 -19.37 -27.09 -85.03
CA ASN A 431 -18.83 -28.12 -84.13
C ASN A 431 -17.48 -27.72 -83.53
N ARG A 432 -16.61 -27.05 -84.31
CA ARG A 432 -15.33 -26.50 -83.81
C ARG A 432 -15.55 -25.43 -82.74
N ARG A 433 -16.51 -24.52 -82.95
CA ARG A 433 -16.92 -23.50 -81.97
C ARG A 433 -17.44 -24.16 -80.70
N LEU A 434 -18.41 -25.07 -80.83
CA LEU A 434 -19.00 -25.79 -79.68
C LEU A 434 -17.97 -26.61 -78.90
N GLY A 435 -16.97 -27.19 -79.56
CA GLY A 435 -15.85 -27.87 -78.90
C GLY A 435 -15.04 -26.93 -77.99
N ILE A 436 -14.71 -25.73 -78.49
CA ILE A 436 -14.00 -24.70 -77.72
C ILE A 436 -14.87 -24.17 -76.57
N ASP A 437 -16.18 -23.98 -76.80
CA ASP A 437 -17.12 -23.57 -75.76
C ASP A 437 -17.19 -24.63 -74.64
N ILE A 438 -17.23 -25.92 -74.99
CA ILE A 438 -17.24 -27.04 -74.05
C ILE A 438 -15.92 -27.12 -73.26
N GLU A 439 -14.76 -26.99 -73.90
CA GLU A 439 -13.46 -26.97 -73.21
C GLU A 439 -13.35 -25.77 -72.25
N THR A 440 -13.82 -24.60 -72.68
CA THR A 440 -13.84 -23.37 -71.86
C THR A 440 -14.74 -23.54 -70.63
N ILE A 441 -15.96 -24.07 -70.82
CA ILE A 441 -16.90 -24.34 -69.72
C ILE A 441 -16.35 -25.43 -68.78
N ALA A 442 -15.74 -26.50 -69.31
CA ALA A 442 -15.10 -27.53 -68.49
C ALA A 442 -13.93 -26.99 -67.66
N GLY A 443 -13.13 -26.06 -68.22
CA GLY A 443 -12.10 -25.33 -67.49
C GLY A 443 -12.67 -24.53 -66.32
N LEU A 444 -13.71 -23.73 -66.57
CA LEU A 444 -14.40 -22.93 -65.55
C LEU A 444 -15.04 -23.79 -64.45
N ILE A 445 -15.61 -24.96 -64.81
CA ILE A 445 -16.15 -25.92 -63.84
C ILE A 445 -15.05 -26.49 -62.95
N ASN A 446 -13.92 -26.91 -63.53
CA ASN A 446 -12.79 -27.45 -62.77
C ASN A 446 -12.16 -26.40 -61.83
N ASP A 447 -12.02 -25.15 -62.28
CA ASP A 447 -11.56 -24.03 -61.45
C ASP A 447 -12.54 -23.71 -60.31
N SER A 448 -13.85 -23.82 -60.57
CA SER A 448 -14.90 -23.67 -59.54
C SER A 448 -14.83 -24.80 -58.49
N ILE A 449 -14.66 -26.05 -58.92
CA ILE A 449 -14.49 -27.21 -58.04
C ILE A 449 -13.22 -27.05 -57.17
N ARG A 450 -12.10 -26.60 -57.76
CA ARG A 450 -10.87 -26.33 -57.01
C ARG A 450 -11.08 -25.26 -55.93
N LYS A 451 -11.62 -24.09 -56.30
CA LYS A 451 -11.95 -23.00 -55.35
C LYS A 451 -12.89 -23.46 -54.23
N LYS A 452 -13.89 -24.28 -54.56
CA LYS A 452 -14.79 -24.87 -53.55
C LYS A 452 -14.02 -25.75 -52.55
N SER A 453 -13.09 -26.58 -53.01
CA SER A 453 -12.29 -27.43 -52.13
C SER A 453 -11.31 -26.64 -51.25
N GLU A 454 -10.76 -25.53 -51.77
CA GLU A 454 -9.92 -24.59 -51.02
C GLU A 454 -10.74 -23.94 -49.88
N LEU A 455 -11.92 -23.40 -50.19
CA LEU A 455 -12.85 -22.80 -49.22
C LEU A 455 -13.37 -23.82 -48.19
N GLU A 456 -13.69 -25.07 -48.59
CA GLU A 456 -14.08 -26.13 -47.66
C GLU A 456 -12.94 -26.47 -46.67
N SER A 457 -11.68 -26.42 -47.12
CA SER A 457 -10.52 -26.61 -46.25
C SER A 457 -10.32 -25.44 -45.26
N GLU A 458 -10.55 -24.20 -45.71
CA GLU A 458 -10.49 -23.01 -44.87
C GLU A 458 -11.61 -23.02 -43.81
N ILE A 459 -12.84 -23.32 -44.20
CA ILE A 459 -13.99 -23.49 -43.29
C ILE A 459 -13.68 -24.54 -42.22
N GLN A 460 -13.10 -25.69 -42.57
CA GLN A 460 -12.67 -26.69 -41.59
C GLN A 460 -11.57 -26.16 -40.65
N SER A 461 -10.66 -25.31 -41.12
CA SER A 461 -9.64 -24.68 -40.29
C SER A 461 -10.25 -23.68 -39.29
N LEU A 462 -11.22 -22.87 -39.74
CA LEU A 462 -11.94 -21.90 -38.93
C LEU A 462 -12.84 -22.57 -37.90
N MET A 463 -13.48 -23.70 -38.23
CA MET A 463 -14.23 -24.51 -37.26
C MET A 463 -13.31 -25.07 -36.15
N LYS A 464 -12.11 -25.55 -36.52
CA LYS A 464 -11.10 -26.00 -35.54
C LYS A 464 -10.60 -24.85 -34.66
N LEU A 465 -10.40 -23.66 -35.22
CA LEU A 465 -10.02 -22.46 -34.46
C LEU A 465 -11.14 -22.02 -33.51
N ARG A 466 -12.39 -22.00 -33.98
CA ARG A 466 -13.58 -21.70 -33.15
C ARG A 466 -13.68 -22.65 -31.95
N SER A 467 -13.52 -23.96 -32.17
CA SER A 467 -13.62 -24.93 -31.07
C SER A 467 -12.58 -24.68 -29.95
N LYS A 468 -11.36 -24.26 -30.31
CA LYS A 468 -10.32 -23.85 -29.35
C LYS A 468 -10.70 -22.56 -28.62
N ASN A 469 -11.27 -21.57 -29.33
CA ASN A 469 -11.76 -20.34 -28.70
C ASN A 469 -12.93 -20.60 -27.74
N ASP A 470 -13.83 -21.53 -28.07
CA ASP A 470 -14.91 -21.97 -27.19
C ASP A 470 -14.37 -22.71 -25.93
N GLU A 471 -13.23 -23.38 -26.02
CA GLU A 471 -12.51 -23.97 -24.86
C GLU A 471 -11.82 -22.90 -24.01
N PHE A 472 -11.09 -21.96 -24.62
CA PHE A 472 -10.50 -20.82 -23.90
C PHE A 472 -11.55 -19.99 -23.19
N LEU A 473 -12.71 -19.73 -23.83
CA LEU A 473 -13.81 -18.99 -23.22
C LEU A 473 -14.39 -19.72 -22.00
N LYS A 474 -14.57 -21.04 -22.08
CA LYS A 474 -14.97 -21.87 -20.91
C LYS A 474 -13.95 -21.83 -19.78
N GLN A 475 -12.66 -21.75 -20.10
CA GLN A 475 -11.60 -21.63 -19.10
C GLN A 475 -11.59 -20.25 -18.43
N LEU A 476 -11.68 -19.17 -19.21
CA LEU A 476 -11.80 -17.79 -18.70
C LEU A 476 -13.04 -17.61 -17.81
N TYR A 477 -14.18 -18.25 -18.13
CA TYR A 477 -15.34 -18.24 -17.25
C TYR A 477 -15.07 -18.93 -15.90
N LYS A 478 -14.39 -20.08 -15.87
CA LYS A 478 -14.01 -20.75 -14.60
C LYS A 478 -13.09 -19.86 -13.76
N GLU A 479 -12.11 -19.23 -14.40
CA GLU A 479 -11.16 -18.32 -13.73
C GLU A 479 -11.87 -17.07 -13.21
N ALA A 480 -12.82 -16.50 -13.94
CA ALA A 480 -13.65 -15.40 -13.47
C ALA A 480 -14.52 -15.78 -12.26
N TYR A 481 -15.10 -16.98 -12.24
CA TYR A 481 -15.83 -17.50 -11.06
C TYR A 481 -14.91 -17.72 -9.86
N GLN A 482 -13.71 -18.27 -10.06
CA GLN A 482 -12.71 -18.45 -8.99
C GLN A 482 -12.24 -17.09 -8.43
N LEU A 483 -11.94 -16.12 -9.31
CA LEU A 483 -11.55 -14.77 -8.92
C LEU A 483 -12.67 -14.05 -8.17
N GLY A 484 -13.93 -14.21 -8.59
CA GLY A 484 -15.10 -13.71 -7.87
C GLY A 484 -15.24 -14.29 -6.46
N ALA A 485 -15.05 -15.62 -6.31
CA ALA A 485 -15.07 -16.27 -5.00
C ALA A 485 -13.93 -15.77 -4.08
N VAL A 486 -12.72 -15.62 -4.63
CA VAL A 486 -11.56 -15.05 -3.89
C VAL A 486 -11.81 -13.59 -3.52
N PHE A 487 -12.41 -12.79 -4.40
CA PHE A 487 -12.80 -11.40 -4.13
C PHE A 487 -13.80 -11.31 -2.98
N HIS A 488 -14.88 -12.10 -3.00
CA HIS A 488 -15.88 -12.10 -1.92
C HIS A 488 -15.28 -12.56 -0.57
N LEU A 489 -14.44 -13.60 -0.57
CA LEU A 489 -13.73 -14.05 0.63
C LEU A 489 -12.76 -12.98 1.17
N THR A 490 -12.08 -12.25 0.29
CA THR A 490 -11.16 -11.17 0.66
C THR A 490 -11.94 -9.97 1.21
N LYS A 491 -13.03 -9.58 0.56
CA LYS A 491 -13.93 -8.50 0.99
C LYS A 491 -14.48 -8.75 2.40
N PHE A 492 -14.97 -9.96 2.68
CA PHE A 492 -15.42 -10.35 4.01
C PHE A 492 -14.31 -10.21 5.07
N LYS A 493 -13.09 -10.67 4.77
CA LYS A 493 -11.94 -10.52 5.68
C LYS A 493 -11.54 -9.06 5.90
N THR A 494 -11.66 -8.18 4.90
CA THR A 494 -11.42 -6.74 5.10
C THR A 494 -12.51 -6.09 5.95
N GLU A 495 -13.78 -6.47 5.77
CA GLU A 495 -14.89 -5.98 6.60
C GLU A 495 -14.74 -6.42 8.08
N GLU A 496 -14.31 -7.66 8.32
CA GLU A 496 -13.97 -8.17 9.67
C GLU A 496 -12.80 -7.40 10.33
N LEU A 497 -11.81 -6.97 9.54
CA LEU A 497 -10.70 -6.14 10.03
C LEU A 497 -11.12 -4.69 10.29
N GLU A 498 -11.98 -4.11 9.46
CA GLU A 498 -12.54 -2.77 9.69
C GLU A 498 -13.39 -2.71 10.96
N GLU A 499 -14.18 -3.75 11.26
CA GLU A 499 -14.94 -3.81 12.52
C GLU A 499 -14.01 -3.87 13.74
N LYS A 500 -12.96 -4.69 13.70
CA LYS A 500 -11.93 -4.76 14.77
C LYS A 500 -11.23 -3.41 14.95
N ILE A 501 -10.88 -2.72 13.87
CA ILE A 501 -10.30 -1.36 13.90
C ILE A 501 -11.31 -0.37 14.50
N ALA A 502 -12.59 -0.45 14.15
CA ALA A 502 -13.63 0.40 14.71
C ALA A 502 -13.81 0.18 16.22
N GLU A 503 -13.78 -1.06 16.70
CA GLU A 503 -13.88 -1.37 18.12
C GLU A 503 -12.64 -0.88 18.90
N VAL A 504 -11.43 -1.05 18.35
CA VAL A 504 -10.20 -0.49 18.91
C VAL A 504 -10.26 1.03 18.99
N ARG A 505 -10.76 1.72 17.94
CA ARG A 505 -11.00 3.17 17.96
C ARG A 505 -11.98 3.60 19.06
N ARG A 506 -13.07 2.86 19.31
CA ARG A 506 -14.00 3.10 20.44
C ARG A 506 -13.27 2.98 21.78
N LYS A 507 -12.47 1.93 21.98
CA LYS A 507 -11.68 1.69 23.20
C LYS A 507 -10.66 2.81 23.47
N PHE A 508 -9.96 3.29 22.45
CA PHE A 508 -9.05 4.44 22.58
C PHE A 508 -9.79 5.74 22.90
N LYS A 509 -10.93 6.03 22.25
CA LYS A 509 -11.73 7.23 22.58
C LYS A 509 -12.22 7.23 24.03
N GLY A 510 -12.66 6.08 24.56
CA GLY A 510 -13.04 5.95 25.97
C GLY A 510 -11.88 6.23 26.95
N ARG A 511 -10.66 5.79 26.61
CA ARG A 511 -9.43 6.10 27.37
C ARG A 511 -9.07 7.59 27.28
N GLU A 512 -9.19 8.19 26.10
CA GLU A 512 -8.94 9.62 25.87
C GLU A 512 -9.90 10.50 26.70
N GLU A 513 -11.20 10.17 26.71
CA GLU A 513 -12.20 10.86 27.53
C GLU A 513 -11.98 10.68 29.04
N PHE A 514 -11.50 9.50 29.47
CA PHE A 514 -11.11 9.26 30.86
C PHE A 514 -9.90 10.09 31.28
N LEU A 515 -8.83 10.12 30.47
CA LEU A 515 -7.65 10.95 30.73
C LEU A 515 -8.02 12.45 30.76
N LYS A 516 -8.84 12.92 29.80
CA LYS A 516 -9.35 14.31 29.81
C LYS A 516 -10.15 14.65 31.07
N ARG A 517 -10.84 13.68 31.71
CA ARG A 517 -11.49 13.91 33.02
C ARG A 517 -10.46 14.02 34.15
N LEU A 518 -9.48 13.11 34.22
CA LEU A 518 -8.39 13.18 35.21
C LEU A 518 -7.60 14.50 35.11
N THR A 519 -7.12 14.88 33.92
CA THR A 519 -6.36 16.12 33.73
C THR A 519 -7.15 17.36 34.13
N ARG A 520 -8.47 17.39 33.90
CA ARG A 520 -9.34 18.49 34.36
C ARG A 520 -9.47 18.54 35.89
N GLY A 521 -9.54 17.37 36.54
CA GLY A 521 -9.51 17.27 38.00
C GLY A 521 -8.20 17.81 38.59
N GLU A 522 -7.06 17.35 38.08
CA GLU A 522 -5.75 17.80 38.57
C GLU A 522 -5.48 19.28 38.29
N VAL A 523 -5.91 19.82 37.15
CA VAL A 523 -5.81 21.26 36.89
C VAL A 523 -6.67 22.06 37.87
N ALA A 524 -7.89 21.60 38.21
CA ALA A 524 -8.73 22.26 39.21
C ALA A 524 -8.12 22.20 40.63
N ASN A 525 -7.56 21.04 41.02
CA ASN A 525 -6.80 20.87 42.27
C ASN A 525 -5.59 21.83 42.31
N GLY A 526 -4.82 21.90 41.22
CA GLY A 526 -3.68 22.79 41.07
C GLY A 526 -4.04 24.27 41.22
N MET A 527 -5.14 24.72 40.60
CA MET A 527 -5.65 26.09 40.78
C MET A 527 -6.04 26.38 42.24
N MET A 528 -6.65 25.41 42.93
CA MET A 528 -7.00 25.55 44.35
C MET A 528 -5.77 25.62 45.27
N ILE A 529 -4.72 24.85 44.97
CA ILE A 529 -3.43 24.89 45.68
C ILE A 529 -2.74 26.23 45.41
N GLN A 530 -2.69 26.68 44.14
CA GLN A 530 -2.09 27.97 43.76
C GLN A 530 -2.80 29.15 44.46
N LYS A 531 -4.14 29.13 44.55
CA LYS A 531 -4.89 30.15 45.30
C LYS A 531 -4.55 30.18 46.79
N LYS A 532 -4.35 29.00 47.43
CA LYS A 532 -3.89 28.92 48.82
C LYS A 532 -2.47 29.46 49.00
N LEU A 533 -1.56 29.15 48.07
CA LEU A 533 -0.18 29.65 48.09
C LEU A 533 -0.12 31.18 48.00
N TYR A 534 -0.97 31.81 47.17
CA TYR A 534 -1.06 33.28 47.14
C TYR A 534 -1.57 33.88 48.46
N SER A 535 -2.59 33.29 49.12
CA SER A 535 -3.04 33.74 50.45
C SER A 535 -1.91 33.72 51.48
N ILE A 536 -1.19 32.59 51.56
CA ILE A 536 -0.05 32.41 52.48
C ILE A 536 1.09 33.38 52.14
N GLN A 537 1.29 33.71 50.86
CA GLN A 537 2.28 34.69 50.42
C GLN A 537 1.89 36.13 50.83
N GLU A 538 0.62 36.50 50.73
CA GLU A 538 0.10 37.79 51.18
C GLU A 538 0.20 37.93 52.71
N GLU A 539 -0.20 36.88 53.45
CA GLU A 539 -0.03 36.79 54.91
C GLU A 539 1.44 36.95 55.33
N GLN A 540 2.37 36.22 54.70
CA GLN A 540 3.81 36.34 54.99
C GLN A 540 4.37 37.74 54.67
N ILE A 541 3.85 38.44 53.65
CA ILE A 541 4.26 39.81 53.33
C ILE A 541 3.80 40.79 54.42
N LEU A 542 2.61 40.59 55.00
CA LEU A 542 2.09 41.37 56.12
C LEU A 542 2.90 41.12 57.40
N GLU A 543 3.16 39.85 57.77
CA GLU A 543 4.01 39.51 58.92
C GLU A 543 5.40 40.14 58.83
N ARG A 544 6.03 40.08 57.64
CA ARG A 544 7.34 40.72 57.40
C ARG A 544 7.29 42.23 57.58
N ARG A 545 6.19 42.90 57.22
CA ARG A 545 6.02 44.34 57.46
C ARG A 545 5.93 44.63 58.96
N GLU A 546 5.07 43.91 59.69
CA GLU A 546 4.96 44.07 61.15
C GLU A 546 6.29 43.82 61.87
N LEU A 547 7.05 42.81 61.45
CA LEU A 547 8.37 42.51 62.05
C LEU A 547 9.41 43.58 61.74
N LEU A 548 9.35 44.23 60.58
CA LEU A 548 10.19 45.39 60.24
C LEU A 548 9.81 46.64 61.05
N GLU A 549 8.52 46.89 61.25
CA GLU A 549 8.02 47.98 62.10
C GLU A 549 8.42 47.76 63.57
N LYS A 550 8.21 46.56 64.11
CA LYS A 550 8.66 46.17 65.46
C LYS A 550 10.18 46.33 65.59
N ARG A 551 10.97 45.86 64.61
CA ARG A 551 12.44 46.08 64.58
C ARG A 551 12.82 47.56 64.57
N ALA A 552 12.09 48.41 63.86
CA ALA A 552 12.34 49.86 63.86
C ALA A 552 12.08 50.48 65.24
N THR A 553 11.00 50.10 65.92
CA THR A 553 10.73 50.57 67.30
C THR A 553 11.81 50.12 68.29
N TYR A 554 12.30 48.87 68.20
CA TYR A 554 13.40 48.41 69.05
C TYR A 554 14.73 49.10 68.73
N ALA A 555 14.99 49.46 67.48
CA ALA A 555 16.18 50.21 67.10
C ALA A 555 16.17 51.65 67.65
N LEU A 556 15.01 52.30 67.68
CA LEU A 556 14.83 53.61 68.32
C LEU A 556 15.07 53.53 69.83
N ALA A 557 14.44 52.56 70.52
CA ALA A 557 14.65 52.35 71.95
C ALA A 557 16.12 52.02 72.32
N LEU A 558 16.84 51.31 71.44
CA LEU A 558 18.28 51.08 71.60
C LEU A 558 19.10 52.37 71.48
N ALA A 559 18.81 53.23 70.50
CA ALA A 559 19.48 54.52 70.35
C ALA A 559 19.21 55.48 71.52
N GLU A 560 18.00 55.44 72.09
CA GLU A 560 17.66 56.17 73.33
C GLU A 560 18.52 55.70 74.52
N LEU A 561 18.69 54.37 74.66
CA LEU A 561 19.54 53.75 75.69
C LEU A 561 21.06 53.92 75.47
N GLU A 562 21.50 54.17 74.24
CA GLU A 562 22.91 54.38 73.90
C GLU A 562 23.43 55.72 74.47
N THR A 563 22.59 56.75 74.52
CA THR A 563 22.99 58.09 75.02
C THR A 563 23.35 58.18 76.51
N PRO A 564 22.67 57.51 77.47
CA PRO A 564 23.18 57.42 78.85
C PRO A 564 24.36 56.44 78.99
N LEU A 565 24.48 55.44 78.12
CA LEU A 565 25.57 54.45 78.18
C LEU A 565 26.91 55.08 77.76
N LEU A 566 26.90 55.96 76.76
CA LEU A 566 28.06 56.78 76.39
C LEU A 566 28.56 57.69 77.53
N LYS A 567 27.65 58.25 78.35
CA LYS A 567 28.03 59.04 79.54
C LYS A 567 28.74 58.19 80.60
N LEU A 568 28.26 56.97 80.82
CA LEU A 568 28.92 55.98 81.68
C LEU A 568 30.30 55.58 81.15
N GLU A 569 30.48 55.49 79.82
CA GLU A 569 31.79 55.22 79.22
C GLU A 569 32.75 56.41 79.38
N GLU A 570 32.29 57.65 79.23
CA GLU A 570 33.10 58.84 79.55
C GLU A 570 33.56 58.85 81.02
N ASP A 571 32.67 58.53 81.97
CA ASP A 571 33.06 58.41 83.39
C ASP A 571 34.08 57.28 83.61
N ALA A 572 33.92 56.15 82.92
CA ALA A 572 34.90 55.07 82.94
C ALA A 572 36.25 55.46 82.28
N VAL A 573 36.29 56.47 81.40
CA VAL A 573 37.53 57.05 80.87
C VAL A 573 38.15 58.03 81.89
N ARG A 574 37.35 58.87 82.56
CA ARG A 574 37.80 59.76 83.65
C ARG A 574 38.45 58.98 84.82
N ILE A 575 37.97 57.78 85.11
CA ILE A 575 38.57 56.86 86.09
C ILE A 575 39.88 56.22 85.56
N ARG A 576 39.98 55.96 84.25
CA ARG A 576 41.21 55.42 83.64
C ARG A 576 42.34 56.44 83.53
N THR A 577 42.05 57.73 83.33
CA THR A 577 43.09 58.78 83.30
C THR A 577 43.73 59.00 84.67
N THR A 578 42.91 59.10 85.73
CA THR A 578 43.41 59.24 87.11
C THR A 578 44.24 58.03 87.57
N HIS A 579 43.81 56.81 87.26
CA HIS A 579 44.64 55.61 87.53
C HIS A 579 45.98 55.63 86.78
N LYS A 580 46.04 56.23 85.58
CA LYS A 580 47.30 56.37 84.83
C LYS A 580 48.25 57.38 85.49
N GLU A 581 47.73 58.52 85.95
CA GLU A 581 48.50 59.53 86.69
C GLU A 581 49.14 58.94 87.97
N HIS A 582 48.40 58.09 88.70
CA HIS A 582 48.94 57.33 89.83
C HIS A 582 50.05 56.32 89.42
N SER A 583 49.95 55.70 88.24
CA SER A 583 50.97 54.77 87.74
C SER A 583 52.26 55.49 87.35
N ASP A 584 52.17 56.67 86.74
CA ASP A 584 53.34 57.42 86.28
C ASP A 584 54.13 58.01 87.47
N MET A 585 53.46 58.35 88.58
CA MET A 585 54.08 58.75 89.84
C MET A 585 54.90 57.61 90.51
N LEU A 586 54.52 56.35 90.29
CA LEU A 586 55.27 55.17 90.74
C LEU A 586 56.53 54.89 89.88
N ASN A 587 56.51 55.31 88.62
CA ASN A 587 57.64 55.16 87.71
C ASN A 587 58.80 56.14 88.03
N ASP A 588 58.52 57.38 88.47
CA ASP A 588 59.57 58.37 88.85
C ASP A 588 60.48 57.86 89.99
N ILE A 589 59.90 57.19 90.99
CA ILE A 589 60.65 56.55 92.09
C ILE A 589 61.59 55.46 91.55
N THR A 590 61.20 54.78 90.47
CA THR A 590 61.97 53.70 89.85
C THR A 590 63.09 54.22 88.94
N GLU A 591 62.88 55.34 88.23
CA GLU A 591 63.87 56.01 87.37
C GLU A 591 65.14 56.44 88.11
N ARG A 592 65.01 56.84 89.39
CA ARG A 592 66.15 57.29 90.23
C ARG A 592 67.21 56.20 90.44
N ARG A 593 66.83 54.92 90.42
CA ARG A 593 67.76 53.78 90.46
C ARG A 593 68.71 53.76 89.26
N ASP A 594 68.20 54.06 88.08
CA ASP A 594 68.95 53.96 86.82
C ASP A 594 69.79 55.20 86.50
N TYR A 595 69.86 56.16 87.43
CA TYR A 595 70.79 57.29 87.39
C TYR A 595 72.26 56.85 87.50
N VAL A 596 72.57 55.89 88.40
CA VAL A 596 73.94 55.40 88.63
C VAL A 596 74.49 54.65 87.40
N LYS A 597 73.61 53.93 86.68
CA LYS A 597 73.96 53.15 85.47
C LYS A 597 74.37 54.04 84.29
N ARG A 598 73.80 55.26 84.21
CA ARG A 598 73.98 56.20 83.08
C ARG A 598 75.38 56.85 83.01
N ASN A 599 76.25 56.68 84.00
CA ASN A 599 77.58 57.31 83.98
C ASN A 599 78.63 56.53 83.14
N VAL A 600 78.39 55.26 82.81
CA VAL A 600 79.28 54.43 81.96
C VAL A 600 79.22 54.85 80.48
N GLU A 601 78.05 55.28 80.01
CA GLU A 601 77.80 55.46 78.57
C GLU A 601 78.42 56.74 77.96
N ARG A 602 78.97 57.62 78.80
CA ARG A 602 79.66 58.84 78.37
C ARG A 602 81.04 58.57 77.76
N THR A 603 81.68 57.47 78.14
CA THR A 603 83.09 57.19 77.79
C THR A 603 83.25 56.61 76.37
N LYS A 604 82.19 56.05 75.77
CA LYS A 604 82.28 55.28 74.51
C LYS A 604 82.06 56.08 73.21
N LYS A 605 81.64 57.35 73.30
CA LYS A 605 81.37 58.22 72.12
C LYS A 605 82.60 58.96 71.55
N LYS A 606 83.81 58.79 72.11
CA LYS A 606 85.06 59.45 71.65
C LYS A 606 86.10 58.47 71.07
N LEU A 607 85.80 57.76 69.96
CA LEU A 607 86.81 57.33 68.95
C LEU A 607 86.21 56.63 67.70
N ARG A 608 85.35 57.32 66.93
CA ARG A 608 84.82 56.79 65.65
C ARG A 608 85.85 56.88 64.50
N ARG A 609 87.04 56.27 64.64
CA ARG A 609 88.13 56.27 63.64
C ARG A 609 88.71 54.86 63.34
N LYS A 610 88.00 54.14 62.48
CA LYS A 610 88.52 53.28 61.38
C LYS A 610 89.86 52.51 61.60
N GLY A 611 89.80 51.32 62.18
CA GLY A 611 90.66 50.18 61.79
C GLY A 611 89.80 49.16 61.01
N LYS A 612 90.23 48.45 59.97
CA LYS A 612 91.54 48.30 59.28
C LYS A 612 92.68 47.69 60.12
N LYS A 613 93.04 46.45 59.75
CA LYS A 613 94.07 45.54 60.33
C LYS A 613 93.73 45.08 61.77
N THR A 614 93.63 43.78 62.09
CA THR A 614 94.31 42.60 61.54
C THR A 614 93.43 41.33 61.51
N ARG A 615 93.27 40.69 60.35
CA ARG A 615 93.13 39.21 60.23
C ARG A 615 93.46 38.68 58.81
N ASP A 616 94.47 39.27 58.19
CA ASP A 616 95.08 38.75 56.97
C ASP A 616 96.09 37.63 57.32
N ALA A 617 96.48 36.83 56.31
CA ALA A 617 97.52 35.79 56.34
C ALA A 617 97.27 34.57 57.26
N ILE A 618 96.71 33.49 56.70
CA ILE A 618 97.47 32.32 56.18
C ILE A 618 96.47 31.27 55.64
N THR A 619 96.45 31.08 54.32
CA THR A 619 96.21 29.80 53.62
C THR A 619 96.62 30.00 52.16
N GLU A 620 97.82 29.53 51.80
CA GLU A 620 98.36 29.57 50.42
C GLU A 620 98.64 28.14 49.94
N THR A 621 98.86 27.98 48.63
CA THR A 621 99.31 26.74 47.94
C THR A 621 98.24 25.64 47.75
N GLY A 622 97.62 25.63 46.56
CA GLY A 622 96.78 24.51 46.08
C GLY A 622 96.70 24.35 44.55
N GLU A 623 97.28 25.27 43.77
CA GLU A 623 96.88 25.50 42.38
C GLU A 623 97.42 24.50 41.34
N LYS A 624 98.23 23.50 41.74
CA LYS A 624 98.94 22.60 40.82
C LYS A 624 98.22 21.28 40.47
N ARG A 625 96.96 21.07 40.89
CA ARG A 625 96.16 19.87 40.54
C ARG A 625 94.94 20.10 39.62
N SER A 626 94.55 21.35 39.35
CA SER A 626 93.28 21.67 38.65
C SER A 626 93.32 21.63 37.11
N ILE A 627 94.52 21.62 36.51
CA ILE A 627 94.70 21.75 35.05
C ILE A 627 94.66 20.40 34.35
N ILE A 628 95.51 19.45 34.74
CA ILE A 628 95.66 18.12 34.08
C ILE A 628 94.33 17.35 34.03
N PHE A 629 93.49 17.46 35.06
CA PHE A 629 92.21 16.76 35.12
C PHE A 629 91.17 17.30 34.09
N LYS A 630 91.32 18.54 33.62
CA LYS A 630 90.39 19.14 32.65
C LYS A 630 90.65 18.67 31.21
N GLU A 631 91.91 18.47 30.84
CA GLU A 631 92.27 18.12 29.45
C GLU A 631 91.78 16.70 29.07
N ILE A 632 91.87 15.74 30.00
CA ILE A 632 91.40 14.36 29.82
C ILE A 632 89.88 14.31 29.58
N GLU A 633 89.09 15.09 30.34
CA GLU A 633 87.64 15.11 30.16
C GLU A 633 87.21 15.79 28.84
N THR A 634 87.99 16.75 28.31
CA THR A 634 87.73 17.38 27.01
C THR A 634 88.06 16.52 25.79
N THR A 635 88.91 15.50 25.92
CA THR A 635 89.19 14.56 24.82
C THR A 635 88.15 13.43 24.79
N LYS A 636 87.84 12.86 25.96
CA LYS A 636 86.79 11.84 26.17
C LYS A 636 85.41 12.29 25.65
N SER A 637 85.01 13.53 25.95
CA SER A 637 83.72 14.10 25.50
C SER A 637 83.64 14.30 23.98
N LYS A 638 84.73 14.68 23.30
CA LYS A 638 84.77 14.80 21.82
C LYS A 638 84.53 13.46 21.14
N THR A 639 85.16 12.38 21.63
CA THR A 639 85.01 11.03 21.06
C THR A 639 83.56 10.52 21.13
N MET A 640 82.86 10.79 22.24
CA MET A 640 81.43 10.44 22.38
C MET A 640 80.54 11.15 21.34
N ILE A 641 80.80 12.43 21.05
CA ILE A 641 80.04 13.22 20.07
C ILE A 641 80.17 12.65 18.66
N TYR A 642 81.38 12.27 18.23
CA TYR A 642 81.57 11.66 16.90
C TYR A 642 80.93 10.28 16.78
N HIS A 643 81.01 9.44 17.82
CA HIS A 643 80.37 8.12 17.81
C HIS A 643 78.83 8.23 17.71
N ALA A 644 78.21 9.13 18.50
CA ALA A 644 76.77 9.39 18.42
C ALA A 644 76.34 9.86 17.01
N LYS A 645 77.15 10.70 16.36
CA LYS A 645 76.86 11.22 15.01
C LYS A 645 76.89 10.13 13.93
N ILE A 646 77.75 9.11 14.06
CA ILE A 646 77.80 7.95 13.16
C ILE A 646 76.55 7.06 13.33
N VAL A 647 76.13 6.81 14.57
CA VAL A 647 74.90 6.05 14.86
C VAL A 647 73.66 6.75 14.29
N GLN A 648 73.57 8.09 14.43
CA GLN A 648 72.47 8.86 13.88
C GLN A 648 72.39 8.78 12.35
N LEU A 649 73.51 8.89 11.62
CA LEU A 649 73.52 8.83 10.16
C LEU A 649 73.08 7.44 9.63
N ASN A 650 73.54 6.35 10.26
CA ASN A 650 73.11 4.99 9.91
C ASN A 650 71.63 4.72 10.23
N LYS A 651 71.04 5.41 11.21
CA LYS A 651 69.60 5.37 11.46
C LYS A 651 68.83 6.08 10.35
N ASN A 652 69.20 7.32 10.02
CA ASN A 652 68.55 8.11 8.96
C ASN A 652 68.56 7.39 7.60
N LEU A 653 69.64 6.70 7.26
CA LEU A 653 69.76 5.95 6.00
C LEU A 653 68.76 4.78 5.92
N LYS A 654 68.62 4.02 7.02
CA LYS A 654 67.60 2.95 7.13
C LYS A 654 66.16 3.45 7.17
N GLU A 655 65.94 4.73 7.47
CA GLU A 655 64.62 5.37 7.38
C GLU A 655 64.32 5.78 5.93
N LYS A 656 65.31 6.28 5.17
CA LYS A 656 65.14 6.59 3.73
C LYS A 656 64.97 5.35 2.83
N GLU A 657 65.60 4.22 3.15
CA GLU A 657 65.35 2.96 2.44
C GLU A 657 63.86 2.53 2.58
N LYS A 658 63.28 2.70 3.77
CA LYS A 658 61.86 2.38 4.03
C LYS A 658 60.89 3.36 3.37
N GLU A 659 61.22 4.65 3.34
CA GLU A 659 60.43 5.63 2.58
C GLU A 659 60.32 5.23 1.10
N LYS A 660 61.44 4.82 0.48
CA LYS A 660 61.50 4.33 -0.91
C LYS A 660 60.58 3.13 -1.14
N ASP A 661 60.58 2.14 -0.25
CA ASP A 661 59.70 0.96 -0.36
C ASP A 661 58.22 1.33 -0.21
N ILE A 662 57.89 2.27 0.69
CA ILE A 662 56.52 2.81 0.86
C ILE A 662 56.09 3.59 -0.39
N PHE A 663 56.98 4.36 -1.01
CA PHE A 663 56.69 5.05 -2.27
C PHE A 663 56.47 4.07 -3.43
N ALA A 664 57.22 2.96 -3.50
CA ALA A 664 56.99 1.92 -4.50
C ALA A 664 55.60 1.26 -4.32
N GLN A 665 55.25 0.89 -3.08
CA GLN A 665 53.95 0.27 -2.77
C GLN A 665 52.77 1.21 -3.02
N THR A 666 52.88 2.49 -2.66
CA THR A 666 51.82 3.48 -2.92
C THR A 666 51.65 3.78 -4.41
N LEU A 667 52.73 3.83 -5.19
CA LEU A 667 52.68 4.07 -6.64
C LEU A 667 52.02 2.87 -7.37
N GLU A 668 52.34 1.63 -7.01
CA GLU A 668 51.66 0.45 -7.56
C GLU A 668 50.19 0.36 -7.10
N SER A 669 49.88 0.78 -5.87
CA SER A 669 48.49 0.92 -5.41
C SER A 669 47.70 1.93 -6.25
N LEU A 670 48.25 3.13 -6.50
CA LEU A 670 47.61 4.14 -7.37
C LEU A 670 47.40 3.62 -8.80
N LYS A 671 48.37 2.88 -9.35
CA LYS A 671 48.29 2.28 -10.68
C LYS A 671 47.15 1.25 -10.79
N ASN A 672 46.99 0.39 -9.79
CA ASN A 672 45.89 -0.59 -9.74
C ASN A 672 44.52 0.09 -9.50
N GLN A 673 44.47 1.16 -8.69
CA GLN A 673 43.27 2.00 -8.56
C GLN A 673 42.92 2.68 -9.89
N PHE A 674 43.88 3.17 -10.67
CA PHE A 674 43.66 3.80 -11.96
C PHE A 674 43.12 2.82 -13.02
N VAL A 675 43.64 1.59 -13.08
CA VAL A 675 43.08 0.53 -13.94
C VAL A 675 41.65 0.18 -13.52
N THR A 676 41.42 0.04 -12.20
CA THR A 676 40.07 -0.22 -11.66
C THR A 676 39.09 0.91 -12.00
N MET A 677 39.50 2.18 -11.91
CA MET A 677 38.69 3.34 -12.28
C MET A 677 38.43 3.42 -13.79
N ARG A 678 39.39 3.01 -14.63
CA ARG A 678 39.17 2.88 -16.07
C ARG A 678 38.10 1.84 -16.39
N TYR A 679 38.23 0.62 -15.87
CA TYR A 679 37.23 -0.44 -16.07
C TYR A 679 35.85 -0.03 -15.55
N LYS A 680 35.77 0.62 -14.37
CA LYS A 680 34.52 1.19 -13.85
C LYS A 680 33.92 2.26 -14.76
N LYS A 681 34.74 3.11 -15.40
CA LYS A 681 34.26 4.09 -16.39
C LYS A 681 33.74 3.40 -17.66
N GLU A 682 34.46 2.42 -18.18
CA GLU A 682 34.08 1.66 -19.39
C GLU A 682 32.79 0.85 -19.15
N HIS A 683 32.64 0.22 -17.98
CA HIS A 683 31.40 -0.45 -17.58
C HIS A 683 30.25 0.54 -17.38
N ALA A 684 30.48 1.70 -16.73
CA ALA A 684 29.46 2.74 -16.59
C ALA A 684 29.02 3.33 -17.94
N GLN A 685 29.94 3.45 -18.91
CA GLN A 685 29.61 3.84 -20.28
C GLN A 685 28.76 2.77 -20.97
N ALA A 686 29.13 1.49 -20.90
CA ALA A 686 28.34 0.41 -21.49
C ALA A 686 26.93 0.29 -20.86
N VAL A 687 26.79 0.53 -19.55
CA VAL A 687 25.49 0.60 -18.87
C VAL A 687 24.70 1.83 -19.33
N PHE A 688 25.33 2.99 -19.51
CA PHE A 688 24.68 4.19 -20.05
C PHE A 688 24.20 3.97 -21.49
N ASP A 689 25.05 3.42 -22.35
CA ASP A 689 24.72 3.12 -23.75
C ASP A 689 23.60 2.08 -23.84
N HIS A 690 23.60 1.07 -22.95
CA HIS A 690 22.49 0.14 -22.83
C HIS A 690 21.19 0.82 -22.37
N LEU A 691 21.21 1.68 -21.36
CA LEU A 691 20.03 2.43 -20.91
C LEU A 691 19.50 3.39 -22.00
N VAL A 692 20.38 3.97 -22.82
CA VAL A 692 19.99 4.73 -24.02
C VAL A 692 19.33 3.82 -25.07
N SER A 693 19.84 2.60 -25.28
CA SER A 693 19.23 1.62 -26.19
C SER A 693 17.86 1.14 -25.69
N GLU A 694 17.70 0.87 -24.40
CA GLU A 694 16.41 0.52 -23.79
C GLU A 694 15.42 1.67 -23.90
N LYS A 695 15.85 2.91 -23.58
CA LYS A 695 15.01 4.10 -23.72
C LYS A 695 14.46 4.22 -25.15
N LYS A 696 15.29 4.02 -26.17
CA LYS A 696 14.87 4.05 -27.57
C LYS A 696 13.82 2.98 -27.89
N ILE A 697 14.00 1.75 -27.38
CA ILE A 697 13.02 0.65 -27.53
C ILE A 697 11.70 0.97 -26.82
N TYR A 698 11.74 1.64 -25.65
CA TYR A 698 10.54 2.09 -24.96
C TYR A 698 9.84 3.26 -25.66
N GLU A 699 10.60 4.20 -26.25
CA GLU A 699 10.06 5.29 -27.08
C GLU A 699 9.39 4.76 -28.36
N GLU A 700 10.02 3.78 -29.03
CA GLU A 700 9.46 3.09 -30.20
C GLU A 700 8.18 2.30 -29.85
N ARG A 701 8.19 1.52 -28.75
CA ARG A 701 7.00 0.79 -28.27
C ARG A 701 5.87 1.74 -27.86
N LEU A 702 6.19 2.87 -27.22
CA LEU A 702 5.20 3.85 -26.80
C LEU A 702 4.58 4.55 -28.03
N TYR A 703 5.36 4.81 -29.07
CA TYR A 703 4.83 5.29 -30.36
C TYR A 703 3.92 4.25 -31.04
N GLU A 704 4.31 2.97 -31.08
CA GLU A 704 3.45 1.90 -31.61
C GLU A 704 2.12 1.80 -30.84
N GLU A 705 2.15 1.79 -29.51
CA GLU A 705 0.94 1.77 -28.68
C GLU A 705 0.11 3.06 -28.83
N GLU A 706 0.73 4.22 -29.05
CA GLU A 706 -0.02 5.44 -29.36
C GLU A 706 -0.72 5.33 -30.73
N GLN A 707 -0.09 4.77 -31.76
CA GLN A 707 -0.76 4.53 -33.04
C GLN A 707 -1.90 3.49 -32.90
N ARG A 708 -1.68 2.38 -32.19
CA ARG A 708 -2.74 1.39 -31.88
C ARG A 708 -3.91 2.04 -31.15
N TYR A 709 -3.63 2.90 -30.16
CA TYR A 709 -4.64 3.63 -29.41
C TYR A 709 -5.40 4.66 -30.27
N ARG A 710 -4.70 5.40 -31.14
CA ARG A 710 -5.32 6.30 -32.13
C ARG A 710 -6.26 5.54 -33.06
N THR A 711 -5.84 4.39 -33.59
CA THR A 711 -6.69 3.50 -34.42
C THR A 711 -7.89 2.97 -33.65
N LEU A 712 -7.73 2.54 -32.39
CA LEU A 712 -8.84 2.10 -31.55
C LEU A 712 -9.83 3.24 -31.24
N ILE A 713 -9.34 4.49 -31.09
CA ILE A 713 -10.21 5.67 -30.97
C ILE A 713 -11.01 5.90 -32.25
N THR A 714 -10.38 5.91 -33.44
CA THR A 714 -11.10 6.19 -34.69
C THR A 714 -12.10 5.08 -35.03
N MET A 715 -11.78 3.81 -34.76
CA MET A 715 -12.73 2.70 -34.87
C MET A 715 -13.91 2.85 -33.90
N ARG A 716 -13.68 3.21 -32.64
CA ARG A 716 -14.74 3.47 -31.65
C ARG A 716 -15.62 4.68 -32.02
N GLN A 717 -15.01 5.75 -32.52
CA GLN A 717 -15.72 6.94 -32.99
C GLN A 717 -16.60 6.61 -34.20
N LYS A 718 -16.09 5.84 -35.18
CA LYS A 718 -16.89 5.35 -36.30
C LYS A 718 -18.06 4.49 -35.82
N THR A 719 -17.79 3.47 -35.00
CA THR A 719 -18.83 2.58 -34.45
C THR A 719 -19.90 3.36 -33.68
N LEU A 720 -19.53 4.41 -32.95
CA LEU A 720 -20.47 5.28 -32.23
C LEU A 720 -21.28 6.18 -33.18
N ALA A 721 -20.73 6.60 -34.31
CA ALA A 721 -21.48 7.29 -35.36
C ALA A 721 -22.45 6.34 -36.08
N ASP A 722 -22.01 5.12 -36.40
CA ASP A 722 -22.83 4.06 -37.01
C ASP A 722 -24.01 3.69 -36.10
N ILE A 723 -23.77 3.48 -34.79
CA ILE A 723 -24.82 3.22 -33.78
C ILE A 723 -25.79 4.39 -33.64
N LYS A 724 -25.30 5.64 -33.63
CA LYS A 724 -26.17 6.82 -33.60
C LYS A 724 -27.09 6.87 -34.81
N LYS A 725 -26.55 6.65 -36.01
CA LYS A 725 -27.35 6.61 -37.23
C LYS A 725 -28.44 5.53 -37.14
N ILE A 726 -28.10 4.32 -36.70
CA ILE A 726 -29.09 3.25 -36.50
C ILE A 726 -30.15 3.64 -35.46
N GLN A 727 -29.78 4.36 -34.40
CA GLN A 727 -30.73 4.88 -33.41
C GLN A 727 -31.66 5.95 -33.99
N ASP A 728 -31.12 6.89 -34.78
CA ASP A 728 -31.88 7.96 -35.42
C ASP A 728 -32.84 7.39 -36.49
N ASP A 729 -32.34 6.50 -37.38
CA ASP A 729 -33.11 5.73 -38.35
C ASP A 729 -34.27 4.96 -37.66
N SER A 730 -34.00 4.33 -36.51
CA SER A 730 -35.00 3.58 -35.72
C SER A 730 -36.03 4.48 -35.03
N LEU A 731 -35.66 5.72 -34.70
CA LEU A 731 -36.54 6.68 -34.04
C LEU A 731 -37.49 7.32 -35.06
N GLU A 732 -37.03 7.56 -36.29
CA GLU A 732 -37.88 7.97 -37.41
C GLU A 732 -38.90 6.87 -37.78
N GLU A 733 -38.47 5.61 -37.86
CA GLU A 733 -39.37 4.45 -38.05
C GLU A 733 -40.42 4.36 -36.93
N ASN A 734 -40.00 4.50 -35.67
CA ASN A 734 -40.92 4.47 -34.52
C ASN A 734 -41.93 5.62 -34.56
N LEU A 735 -41.50 6.82 -34.96
CA LEU A 735 -42.35 7.99 -35.10
C LEU A 735 -43.37 7.83 -36.25
N ARG A 736 -42.99 7.20 -37.37
CA ARG A 736 -43.94 6.87 -38.45
C ARG A 736 -44.98 5.85 -37.97
N LEU A 737 -44.55 4.77 -37.32
CA LEU A 737 -45.46 3.75 -36.76
C LEU A 737 -46.40 4.32 -35.67
N ALA A 738 -45.94 5.28 -34.87
CA ALA A 738 -46.77 5.97 -33.89
C ALA A 738 -47.83 6.87 -34.56
N GLN A 739 -47.49 7.53 -35.68
CA GLN A 739 -48.45 8.29 -36.49
C GLN A 739 -49.48 7.37 -37.15
N GLU A 740 -49.05 6.29 -37.80
CA GLU A 740 -49.94 5.26 -38.38
C GLU A 740 -50.92 4.70 -37.33
N TYR A 741 -50.43 4.40 -36.12
CA TYR A 741 -51.27 3.94 -35.01
C TYR A 741 -52.25 5.02 -34.52
N GLN A 742 -51.83 6.29 -34.44
CA GLN A 742 -52.70 7.40 -34.04
C GLN A 742 -53.81 7.67 -35.09
N GLU A 743 -53.51 7.56 -36.38
CA GLU A 743 -54.50 7.63 -37.45
C GLU A 743 -55.49 6.47 -37.37
N LEU A 744 -55.01 5.24 -37.20
CA LEU A 744 -55.85 4.05 -37.03
C LEU A 744 -56.74 4.14 -35.78
N GLN A 745 -56.22 4.65 -34.66
CA GLN A 745 -57.00 4.92 -33.45
C GLN A 745 -58.07 6.00 -33.70
N THR A 746 -57.76 7.03 -34.49
CA THR A 746 -58.72 8.09 -34.86
C THR A 746 -59.83 7.56 -35.76
N ILE A 747 -59.52 6.65 -36.69
CA ILE A 747 -60.49 5.93 -37.52
C ILE A 747 -61.38 5.04 -36.64
N PHE A 748 -60.79 4.25 -35.74
CA PHE A 748 -61.54 3.38 -34.81
C PHE A 748 -62.49 4.17 -33.90
N LEU A 749 -62.05 5.31 -33.35
CA LEU A 749 -62.91 6.18 -32.53
C LEU A 749 -64.06 6.75 -33.36
N ARG A 750 -63.81 7.19 -34.60
CA ARG A 750 -64.86 7.67 -35.51
C ARG A 750 -65.91 6.60 -35.79
N GLU A 751 -65.52 5.36 -36.08
CA GLU A 751 -66.48 4.28 -36.32
C GLU A 751 -67.21 3.81 -35.06
N LYS A 752 -66.55 3.86 -33.90
CA LYS A 752 -67.18 3.63 -32.60
C LYS A 752 -68.25 4.68 -32.28
N ASP A 753 -67.97 5.95 -32.57
CA ASP A 753 -68.92 7.05 -32.40
C ASP A 753 -70.06 6.97 -33.44
N ASN A 754 -69.77 6.59 -34.69
CA ASN A 754 -70.80 6.28 -35.70
C ASN A 754 -71.74 5.16 -35.19
N TYR A 755 -71.17 4.08 -34.65
CA TYR A 755 -71.93 2.95 -34.10
C TYR A 755 -72.81 3.36 -32.91
N PHE A 756 -72.28 4.14 -31.96
CA PHE A 756 -73.09 4.64 -30.84
C PHE A 756 -74.19 5.60 -31.31
N ASN A 757 -73.91 6.50 -32.26
CA ASN A 757 -74.94 7.38 -32.84
C ASN A 757 -76.07 6.59 -33.54
N LEU A 758 -75.76 5.45 -34.15
CA LEU A 758 -76.78 4.53 -34.71
C LEU A 758 -77.55 3.80 -33.59
N TYR A 759 -76.86 3.31 -32.58
CA TYR A 759 -77.45 2.58 -31.46
C TYR A 759 -78.37 3.45 -30.59
N ASP A 760 -77.98 4.69 -30.30
CA ASP A 760 -78.80 5.66 -29.54
C ASP A 760 -80.05 6.06 -30.33
N ARG A 761 -79.95 6.23 -31.66
CA ARG A 761 -81.14 6.41 -32.53
C ARG A 761 -82.09 5.22 -32.45
N GLN A 762 -81.56 3.99 -32.40
CA GLN A 762 -82.37 2.79 -32.24
C GLN A 762 -82.98 2.68 -30.84
N LEU A 763 -82.24 3.03 -29.78
CA LEU A 763 -82.75 3.11 -28.40
C LEU A 763 -83.87 4.13 -28.24
N LEU A 764 -83.78 5.28 -28.92
CA LEU A 764 -84.83 6.31 -28.98
C LEU A 764 -86.07 5.82 -29.76
N LEU A 765 -85.87 5.07 -30.86
CA LEU A 765 -86.96 4.41 -31.58
C LEU A 765 -87.69 3.40 -30.69
N ASP A 766 -86.93 2.53 -30.02
CA ASP A 766 -87.46 1.52 -29.11
C ASP A 766 -88.10 2.15 -27.87
N ALA A 767 -87.62 3.30 -27.38
CA ALA A 767 -88.28 4.07 -26.35
C ALA A 767 -89.64 4.58 -26.85
N SER A 768 -89.71 5.22 -28.02
CA SER A 768 -90.98 5.65 -28.63
C SER A 768 -91.97 4.50 -28.85
N ILE A 769 -91.47 3.31 -29.20
CA ILE A 769 -92.27 2.09 -29.33
C ILE A 769 -92.74 1.57 -27.97
N ARG A 770 -91.90 1.59 -26.93
CA ARG A 770 -92.26 1.23 -25.55
C ARG A 770 -93.30 2.19 -24.98
N ASP A 771 -93.13 3.50 -25.16
CA ASP A 771 -94.05 4.52 -24.66
C ASP A 771 -95.42 4.39 -25.33
N LYS A 772 -95.46 4.18 -26.66
CA LYS A 772 -96.70 3.85 -27.38
C LYS A 772 -97.37 2.58 -26.83
N LYS A 773 -96.60 1.51 -26.58
CA LYS A 773 -97.13 0.29 -25.94
C LYS A 773 -97.62 0.54 -24.51
N GLN A 774 -96.92 1.36 -23.73
CA GLN A 774 -97.25 1.62 -22.33
C GLN A 774 -98.45 2.55 -22.16
N VAL A 775 -98.67 3.49 -23.08
CA VAL A 775 -99.92 4.27 -23.19
C VAL A 775 -101.10 3.38 -23.55
N VAL A 776 -100.93 2.45 -24.51
CA VAL A 776 -101.95 1.43 -24.81
C VAL A 776 -102.24 0.55 -23.60
N PHE A 777 -101.21 0.11 -22.86
CA PHE A 777 -101.36 -0.75 -21.68
C PHE A 777 -101.99 -0.02 -20.48
N HIS A 778 -101.66 1.26 -20.24
CA HIS A 778 -102.32 2.06 -19.20
C HIS A 778 -103.79 2.34 -19.52
N ARG A 779 -104.14 2.50 -20.80
CA ARG A 779 -105.54 2.59 -21.23
C ARG A 779 -106.32 1.32 -20.87
N ILE A 780 -105.73 0.14 -21.14
CA ILE A 780 -106.30 -1.16 -20.76
C ILE A 780 -106.40 -1.33 -19.23
N LEU A 781 -105.39 -0.92 -18.47
CA LEU A 781 -105.42 -1.03 -17.00
C LEU A 781 -106.39 -0.06 -16.31
N LEU A 782 -106.60 1.15 -16.85
CA LEU A 782 -107.58 2.10 -16.32
C LEU A 782 -109.02 1.63 -16.49
N ASP A 783 -109.30 0.83 -17.52
CA ASP A 783 -110.59 0.15 -17.70
C ASP A 783 -110.75 -1.07 -16.77
N ALA A 784 -109.63 -1.67 -16.32
CA ALA A 784 -109.63 -2.81 -15.40
C ALA A 784 -109.72 -2.42 -13.91
N TYR A 785 -108.99 -1.38 -13.47
CA TYR A 785 -108.79 -1.07 -12.04
C TYR A 785 -110.04 -0.51 -11.34
N LYS A 786 -111.10 -0.13 -12.07
CA LYS A 786 -112.35 0.41 -11.55
C LYS A 786 -113.29 -0.63 -10.87
N ARG A 787 -112.77 -1.75 -10.33
CA ARG A 787 -113.62 -2.94 -10.04
C ARG A 787 -113.58 -3.59 -8.64
N THR A 788 -112.59 -3.37 -7.76
CA THR A 788 -112.56 -4.04 -6.41
C THR A 788 -111.75 -3.29 -5.33
N ASP A 789 -112.11 -3.51 -4.05
CA ASP A 789 -111.71 -2.75 -2.84
C ASP A 789 -110.66 -3.44 -1.90
N PRO A 790 -110.14 -2.79 -0.82
CA PRO A 790 -108.82 -3.10 -0.25
C PRO A 790 -108.71 -3.40 1.28
N PHE A 791 -107.57 -4.02 1.67
CA PHE A 791 -106.88 -3.98 2.99
C PHE A 791 -105.38 -4.34 2.73
N SER A 792 -104.30 -3.85 3.38
CA SER A 792 -104.01 -3.15 4.67
C SER A 792 -103.97 -4.07 5.91
N SER A 793 -102.96 -4.12 6.79
CA SER A 793 -101.68 -3.39 6.96
C SER A 793 -100.55 -4.41 7.33
N LEU A 794 -99.36 -4.17 7.93
CA LEU A 794 -98.69 -3.05 8.65
C LEU A 794 -97.14 -3.19 8.48
N LEU A 795 -96.29 -2.54 9.30
CA LEU A 795 -94.82 -2.37 9.08
C LEU A 795 -93.92 -2.61 10.31
N PRO A 796 -92.64 -2.96 10.09
CA PRO A 796 -91.45 -2.50 10.82
C PRO A 796 -90.67 -1.38 10.08
N PRO A 797 -89.77 -0.60 10.75
CA PRO A 797 -89.26 0.69 10.25
C PRO A 797 -87.91 0.68 9.48
N LEU A 798 -87.51 1.87 8.99
CA LEU A 798 -86.45 2.14 8.00
C LEU A 798 -85.17 2.81 8.54
N ARG A 799 -84.03 2.53 7.90
CA ARG A 799 -82.99 3.46 7.36
C ARG A 799 -82.16 2.67 6.32
N GLU A 800 -82.14 3.03 5.04
CA GLU A 800 -81.36 4.11 4.37
C GLU A 800 -79.84 3.82 4.26
N ARG A 801 -79.19 3.91 3.07
CA ARG A 801 -79.69 4.05 1.68
C ARG A 801 -78.56 3.78 0.64
N GLN A 802 -78.92 3.70 -0.66
CA GLN A 802 -78.07 3.65 -1.89
C GLN A 802 -77.23 2.36 -2.07
N LYS A 803 -77.56 1.41 -2.96
CA LYS A 803 -77.57 1.38 -4.46
C LYS A 803 -76.17 1.41 -5.13
N PRO A 804 -75.93 0.62 -6.21
CA PRO A 804 -76.39 -0.76 -6.48
C PRO A 804 -75.29 -1.70 -7.07
N ALA A 805 -75.63 -2.96 -7.37
CA ALA A 805 -74.77 -3.92 -8.10
C ALA A 805 -74.61 -3.59 -9.60
N LEU A 806 -73.65 -4.18 -10.33
CA LEU A 806 -73.75 -5.45 -11.11
C LEU A 806 -72.32 -5.82 -11.59
N SER A 807 -71.78 -7.05 -11.73
CA SER A 807 -72.23 -8.45 -11.89
C SER A 807 -72.93 -8.82 -13.21
N ALA A 808 -72.64 -9.94 -13.90
CA ALA A 808 -71.48 -10.84 -13.93
C ALA A 808 -71.56 -11.81 -15.13
N ALA A 809 -70.48 -12.02 -15.90
CA ALA A 809 -70.23 -13.14 -16.83
C ALA A 809 -68.73 -13.10 -17.23
N LYS A 810 -67.88 -14.14 -17.21
CA LYS A 810 -67.99 -15.61 -17.10
C LYS A 810 -68.42 -16.37 -18.36
N LYS A 811 -67.42 -16.83 -19.14
CA LYS A 811 -67.24 -18.16 -19.78
C LYS A 811 -65.96 -18.10 -20.66
N ASP A 812 -64.95 -18.92 -20.41
CA ASP A 812 -64.74 -20.32 -20.87
C ASP A 812 -64.00 -20.39 -22.22
N THR A 813 -62.73 -20.80 -22.21
CA THR A 813 -62.13 -21.71 -23.22
C THR A 813 -60.80 -22.26 -22.69
N GLN A 814 -60.46 -23.48 -23.10
CA GLN A 814 -59.36 -24.27 -22.54
C GLN A 814 -58.87 -25.26 -23.61
N GLY A 815 -57.56 -25.31 -23.92
CA GLY A 815 -56.99 -26.48 -24.59
C GLY A 815 -55.77 -26.30 -25.53
N VAL A 816 -54.72 -27.08 -25.23
CA VAL A 816 -53.99 -28.00 -26.15
C VAL A 816 -52.94 -27.45 -27.14
N ALA A 817 -51.74 -28.08 -27.05
CA ALA A 817 -50.62 -28.22 -28.01
C ALA A 817 -49.92 -26.94 -28.53
N GLU A 818 -48.58 -26.81 -28.55
CA GLU A 818 -47.49 -27.68 -29.08
C GLU A 818 -47.44 -27.81 -30.61
N ALA A 819 -46.55 -27.04 -31.26
CA ALA A 819 -45.88 -27.40 -32.51
C ALA A 819 -44.59 -26.56 -32.72
N LEU A 820 -43.48 -27.26 -33.04
CA LEU A 820 -42.35 -26.94 -33.94
C LEU A 820 -41.93 -25.45 -34.14
N GLN A 821 -40.66 -25.07 -33.90
CA GLN A 821 -39.47 -25.36 -34.74
C GLN A 821 -39.57 -25.01 -36.24
N THR A 822 -39.34 -23.74 -36.57
CA THR A 822 -38.59 -23.18 -37.74
C THR A 822 -38.24 -21.71 -37.38
N GLY A 823 -37.28 -21.00 -37.95
CA GLY A 823 -36.24 -21.26 -38.96
C GLY A 823 -35.38 -19.97 -39.09
N GLY A 824 -34.19 -20.03 -39.67
CA GLY A 824 -33.30 -18.85 -39.80
C GLY A 824 -33.50 -18.03 -41.08
N PRO A 825 -32.98 -16.79 -41.11
CA PRO A 825 -32.25 -16.24 -42.26
C PRO A 825 -30.74 -16.12 -41.90
N LEU A 826 -29.78 -16.60 -42.69
CA LEU A 826 -29.34 -16.23 -44.05
C LEU A 826 -28.30 -15.08 -44.08
N GLN A 827 -27.31 -15.24 -44.95
CA GLN A 827 -26.22 -14.29 -45.23
C GLN A 827 -26.70 -13.05 -46.01
N PRO A 828 -25.88 -11.99 -46.04
CA PRO A 828 -25.56 -11.25 -47.25
C PRO A 828 -24.22 -11.75 -47.83
N ASP A 829 -24.22 -12.16 -49.11
CA ASP A 829 -23.00 -12.54 -49.83
C ASP A 829 -22.38 -11.38 -50.64
N GLU A 830 -21.08 -11.50 -50.88
CA GLU A 830 -20.26 -10.94 -51.97
C GLU A 830 -20.59 -9.55 -52.58
N ALA A 831 -19.73 -8.56 -52.28
CA ALA A 831 -18.86 -7.89 -53.28
C ALA A 831 -17.93 -6.84 -52.60
N GLY A 832 -16.63 -6.77 -52.89
CA GLY A 832 -15.80 -7.67 -53.71
C GLY A 832 -14.33 -7.22 -53.81
N GLN A 833 -13.50 -8.09 -54.40
CA GLN A 833 -12.22 -7.81 -55.08
C GLN A 833 -11.08 -7.06 -54.33
N VAL A 834 -10.07 -7.84 -53.89
CA VAL A 834 -8.71 -7.95 -54.53
C VAL A 834 -7.93 -6.64 -54.78
N PRO A 835 -6.63 -6.52 -54.40
CA PRO A 835 -5.64 -7.61 -54.50
C PRO A 835 -4.70 -7.87 -53.31
N ASP A 836 -4.26 -9.13 -53.25
CA ASP A 836 -3.01 -9.61 -52.64
C ASP A 836 -1.75 -8.95 -53.24
N ARG A 837 -0.65 -8.98 -52.48
CA ARG A 837 0.60 -9.65 -52.91
C ARG A 837 1.71 -9.66 -51.84
N LEU A 838 2.10 -10.88 -51.44
CA LEU A 838 3.49 -11.36 -51.18
C LEU A 838 4.26 -10.70 -50.01
N SER A 839 5.13 -11.38 -49.24
CA SER A 839 5.54 -12.80 -49.13
C SER A 839 6.18 -12.99 -47.73
N ARG A 840 6.25 -14.17 -47.09
CA ARG A 840 7.14 -15.32 -47.35
C ARG A 840 8.63 -14.93 -47.54
N GLU A 841 9.65 -15.69 -47.13
CA GLU A 841 9.82 -17.08 -46.62
C GLU A 841 10.87 -17.05 -45.45
N TYR A 842 11.49 -18.09 -44.86
CA TYR A 842 11.75 -19.50 -45.21
C TYR A 842 11.72 -20.44 -43.98
N SER A 843 11.29 -21.68 -44.21
CA SER A 843 11.82 -22.86 -43.53
C SER A 843 11.59 -24.10 -44.41
N GLU A 844 12.65 -24.68 -44.98
CA GLU A 844 12.53 -25.85 -45.87
C GLU A 844 13.55 -26.96 -45.57
N ASN A 845 13.03 -28.18 -45.52
CA ASN A 845 13.45 -29.39 -46.25
C ASN A 845 14.94 -29.69 -46.53
N ILE A 846 15.32 -30.96 -46.28
CA ILE A 846 15.96 -31.85 -47.27
C ILE A 846 15.69 -33.32 -46.85
N SER A 847 15.86 -34.29 -47.75
CA SER A 847 15.20 -35.61 -47.67
C SER A 847 16.12 -36.85 -47.87
N CYS A 848 15.58 -38.01 -47.48
CA CYS A 848 15.79 -39.36 -48.05
C CYS A 848 17.21 -39.96 -48.24
N ALA A 849 17.52 -40.98 -47.43
CA ALA A 849 18.24 -42.20 -47.84
C ALA A 849 17.82 -43.37 -46.91
N GLY A 850 18.07 -44.64 -47.27
CA GLY A 850 17.55 -45.81 -46.54
C GLY A 850 18.50 -47.01 -46.41
N GLY A 851 18.06 -48.01 -45.64
CA GLY A 851 18.80 -49.24 -45.28
C GLY A 851 18.85 -49.42 -43.75
N ILE A 852 18.43 -50.49 -43.05
CA ILE A 852 18.17 -51.93 -43.24
C ILE A 852 19.00 -52.72 -42.19
N PHE A 853 18.27 -53.40 -41.30
CA PHE A 853 18.68 -54.51 -40.40
C PHE A 853 19.43 -54.26 -39.07
N LYS A 854 19.37 -55.31 -38.22
CA LYS A 854 19.66 -55.37 -36.78
C LYS A 854 21.01 -56.07 -36.51
N PHE A 855 21.68 -55.77 -35.39
CA PHE A 855 21.82 -56.68 -34.23
C PHE A 855 22.64 -56.06 -33.05
N ASN A 856 22.59 -56.74 -31.90
CA ASN A 856 23.43 -56.59 -30.69
C ASN A 856 24.32 -57.89 -30.60
N PRO A 857 25.19 -58.17 -29.59
CA PRO A 857 25.89 -57.36 -28.58
C PRO A 857 27.41 -57.72 -28.37
N THR A 858 28.14 -56.96 -27.52
CA THR A 858 29.28 -57.39 -26.62
C THR A 858 30.59 -58.07 -27.15
N HIS A 859 31.63 -58.05 -26.28
CA HIS A 859 32.87 -58.90 -26.26
C HIS A 859 34.00 -58.56 -27.27
N LEU A 860 35.33 -58.74 -27.02
CA LEU A 860 36.16 -59.28 -25.90
C LEU A 860 37.64 -58.77 -25.95
N ARG A 861 38.26 -58.50 -24.77
CA ARG A 861 39.74 -58.56 -24.47
C ARG A 861 40.70 -57.57 -25.20
N PHE A 862 42.00 -57.39 -24.86
CA PHE A 862 42.99 -58.15 -24.04
C PHE A 862 44.06 -57.25 -23.35
N LEU A 863 44.59 -57.74 -22.20
CA LEU A 863 45.90 -57.47 -21.53
C LEU A 863 46.23 -56.08 -20.91
N PRO A 864 47.18 -55.99 -19.93
CA PRO A 864 47.29 -54.88 -18.97
C PRO A 864 48.74 -54.38 -18.70
N ASP A 865 48.91 -53.68 -17.57
CA ASP A 865 50.11 -53.50 -16.72
C ASP A 865 51.42 -52.94 -17.31
N PHE A 866 51.86 -51.81 -16.75
CA PHE A 866 53.13 -51.78 -15.99
C PHE A 866 53.08 -50.70 -14.88
N ASP A 867 53.86 -50.92 -13.81
CA ASP A 867 53.76 -50.23 -12.51
C ASP A 867 55.12 -49.57 -12.11
N ARG A 868 55.09 -48.63 -11.14
CA ARG A 868 56.25 -48.02 -10.41
C ARG A 868 57.18 -47.07 -11.19
N TRP A 869 57.98 -46.18 -10.56
CA TRP A 869 58.19 -45.78 -9.14
C TRP A 869 58.06 -44.23 -9.02
N LEU A 870 57.64 -43.55 -7.94
CA LEU A 870 57.71 -43.69 -6.47
C LEU A 870 58.85 -42.88 -5.81
N MET A 871 58.52 -41.63 -5.42
CA MET A 871 59.02 -40.86 -4.28
C MET A 871 57.92 -39.85 -3.89
#